data_AF-A0A350YBS7-F1
#
_entry.id   AF-A0A350YBS7-F1
#
_cell.length_a   1.000
_cell.length_b   1.000
_cell.length_c   1.000
_cell.angle_alpha   90.00
_cell.angle_beta   90.00
_cell.angle_gamma   90.00
#
_symmetry.space_group_name_H-M   'P 1'
#
loop_
_entity.id
_entity.type
_entity.pdbx_description
1 polymer ?
#
loop_
_entity_poly.entity_id
_entity_poly.type
_entity_poly.pdbx_seq_one_letter_code
_entity_poly.pdbx_strand_id
1 'polypeptide(L)'
;MEFQNNQTTTRLETRHVKEIQRRGLPLDWTSANCRSVSAEDASFRLGYKAKSGGILLEGTGIQIQFKPDKPWRDDKTKKAPKYRTPLGDYDAILLNHPEDPHFWHNLEALKEKAYKIDGHPCLVITEGVFTGVALFAIGLIPVVLLGVELGLTSAKSDLQGKRYLVPSLERLAKAGFGFIFCFDADAATKPGVNWAQRKLAHQLKTFKVPLFNATGLWDCDDSYPNGNKGADDYIQNHGATKFIHEVIAKCMPIHKWEKLFDEPPAVDWSEPQSYLGTIGFWQSGKEGDVRWEPRCNFDFAIERELSSSDGGGFVLQLKPEWEPKQYRVLVKAEDLTSPKKFSEALSKALGFVVIVSLTKWELNALFAAKQAVYRRTRGGQIFKSIDRYGQQENGLWVFENTQFTPSGQQTTENDSLTVFDPALGKEDFIPCPIQAQGNGTVGLKRLVDAARVVFGTENIHQFLLCCGWVIAGLHFQAIQTAEGRFPILNAYGSVGTGKTIALEAALSMVGTNWADDGMISKVSISAVYEHLSKTGSLPVIWDDPPRGDNTRELDEFCKAVYNAKPRVVRGNRQTPHSPIGFTTNHILGGEHDAAFTRFSRVPFYDCGNIQGIPDLKAAMKVASGSFEELIRIGYHPGDINAIEREFLARLPLAHARIAWNLALIVFYAEKLVELIDGCEQPRSWVLDNLIPIENDADNAGDSIADFIRCLQSLEGKDAIGSWDKRLFTDENGVQWVAIYPGSVWSEVQKAFNPATYNQKSLKVQLVKVGGVVDKAVRFYASRDEVLAYNRALLTAKCDTQGKLIRPHPPQKKMKKAWLIPLDLFGLDLLDIDPDDEPPNNPTDDDPGNGSGGSSNNSTDWDDIPTDTQLVPNCETVETAETAETFESNDWVSSWDDLVAGVSSLKPPQGNLETEQVEIAQANTALTKDMNEVCDELADKLVETSLDPVSEVSLTSTTHFQGLQPETPLGFAQEHPVSFVSEVSNSAVATSPIKDDTPRTLTLRDASGTLIELPAEYPGSRARNQTKEPRLIAKLLRTMQCKADWETIVNKYGEVRALWVWRWHFNQSERQVLANIIVGNCEQGKLDLW
;
A
#
# COMPACT_ATOMS: atom_id res chain seq x y z
N MET A 1 56.01 60.28 -64.35
CA MET A 1 55.50 60.94 -63.13
C MET A 1 55.21 59.85 -62.13
N GLU A 2 55.83 59.90 -60.95
CA GLU A 2 55.53 58.96 -59.88
C GLU A 2 54.23 59.42 -59.19
N PHE A 3 53.24 58.53 -59.09
CA PHE A 3 52.14 58.74 -58.15
C PHE A 3 52.59 58.21 -56.79
N GLN A 4 52.56 59.07 -55.78
CA GLN A 4 53.08 58.77 -54.46
C GLN A 4 52.24 57.69 -53.77
N ASN A 5 52.90 56.68 -53.22
CA ASN A 5 52.28 55.76 -52.27
C ASN A 5 51.85 56.54 -51.03
N ASN A 6 50.55 56.80 -50.88
CA ASN A 6 49.96 57.10 -49.58
C ASN A 6 50.13 55.84 -48.71
N GLN A 7 51.17 55.84 -47.87
CA GLN A 7 51.37 54.78 -46.89
C GLN A 7 50.24 54.85 -45.86
N THR A 8 49.25 53.96 -46.00
CA THR A 8 48.33 53.63 -44.91
C THR A 8 49.14 53.08 -43.75
N THR A 9 49.39 53.94 -42.75
CA THR A 9 50.14 53.60 -41.53
C THR A 9 49.39 52.50 -40.77
N THR A 10 49.83 51.26 -40.98
CA THR A 10 49.16 50.08 -40.42
C THR A 10 49.11 50.20 -38.90
N ARG A 11 47.90 50.12 -38.32
CA ARG A 11 47.67 50.14 -36.87
C ARG A 11 48.24 48.89 -36.16
N LEU A 12 48.93 48.01 -36.89
CA LEU A 12 49.49 46.73 -36.50
C LEU A 12 51.01 46.73 -36.69
N GLU A 13 51.74 46.19 -35.72
CA GLU A 13 53.17 45.89 -35.85
C GLU A 13 53.44 44.82 -36.93
N THR A 14 54.63 44.83 -37.52
CA THR A 14 55.08 43.90 -38.57
C THR A 14 54.86 42.41 -38.25
N ARG A 15 54.93 42.02 -36.97
CA ARG A 15 54.67 40.65 -36.52
C ARG A 15 53.18 40.28 -36.55
N HIS A 16 52.30 41.24 -36.27
CA HIS A 16 50.85 41.06 -36.36
C HIS A 16 50.40 41.06 -37.82
N VAL A 17 50.93 41.97 -38.65
CA VAL A 17 50.70 41.95 -40.11
C VAL A 17 51.05 40.56 -40.70
N LYS A 18 52.15 39.93 -40.27
CA LYS A 18 52.50 38.55 -40.66
C LYS A 18 51.55 37.46 -40.14
N GLU A 19 50.86 37.64 -39.00
CA GLU A 19 49.79 36.72 -38.59
C GLU A 19 48.54 36.92 -39.45
N ILE A 20 48.14 38.17 -39.71
CA ILE A 20 46.97 38.50 -40.53
C ILE A 20 47.13 37.96 -41.96
N GLN A 21 48.31 38.16 -42.57
CA GLN A 21 48.65 37.58 -43.87
C GLN A 21 48.61 36.04 -43.88
N ARG A 22 49.02 35.37 -42.79
CA ARG A 22 48.94 33.91 -42.67
C ARG A 22 47.49 33.39 -42.64
N ARG A 23 46.54 34.21 -42.14
CA ARG A 23 45.10 33.94 -42.12
C ARG A 23 44.38 34.28 -43.44
N GLY A 24 45.10 34.75 -44.47
CA GLY A 24 44.50 35.21 -45.72
C GLY A 24 43.61 36.46 -45.59
N LEU A 25 43.65 37.16 -44.45
CA LEU A 25 42.74 38.27 -44.15
C LEU A 25 43.19 39.58 -44.85
N PRO A 26 42.26 40.35 -45.45
CA PRO A 26 42.56 41.66 -46.02
C PRO A 26 43.09 42.66 -44.98
N LEU A 27 44.20 43.33 -45.30
CA LEU A 27 44.96 44.16 -44.35
C LEU A 27 44.28 45.50 -44.02
N ASP A 28 43.51 46.03 -44.96
CA ASP A 28 42.63 47.19 -44.86
C ASP A 28 41.50 46.95 -43.86
N TRP A 29 40.66 45.94 -44.11
CA TRP A 29 39.58 45.50 -43.21
C TRP A 29 40.10 45.14 -41.83
N THR A 30 41.25 44.47 -41.77
CA THR A 30 41.86 44.12 -40.49
C THR A 30 42.40 45.35 -39.76
N SER A 31 43.00 46.33 -40.44
CA SER A 31 43.48 47.57 -39.80
C SER A 31 42.34 48.45 -39.28
N ALA A 32 41.18 48.44 -39.93
CA ALA A 32 39.97 49.11 -39.43
C ALA A 32 39.45 48.51 -38.09
N ASN A 33 39.71 47.21 -37.85
CA ASN A 33 39.14 46.44 -36.74
C ASN A 33 40.16 45.95 -35.70
N CYS A 34 41.46 46.11 -35.96
CA CYS A 34 42.53 45.58 -35.13
C CYS A 34 43.66 46.62 -34.96
N ARG A 35 44.21 46.71 -33.75
CA ARG A 35 45.41 47.52 -33.47
C ARG A 35 46.40 46.83 -32.54
N SER A 36 47.68 47.09 -32.75
CA SER A 36 48.76 46.75 -31.82
C SER A 36 48.60 47.54 -30.53
N VAL A 37 48.79 46.88 -29.38
CA VAL A 37 48.79 47.52 -28.05
C VAL A 37 49.91 47.00 -27.16
N SER A 38 50.46 47.88 -26.32
CA SER A 38 51.38 47.49 -25.25
C SER A 38 50.64 46.70 -24.17
N ALA A 39 51.39 46.05 -23.27
CA ALA A 39 50.80 45.40 -22.09
C ALA A 39 50.06 46.41 -21.17
N GLU A 40 50.40 47.70 -21.23
CA GLU A 40 49.81 48.75 -20.39
C GLU A 40 48.46 49.22 -20.93
N ASP A 41 48.37 49.56 -22.23
CA ASP A 41 47.07 49.85 -22.88
C ASP A 41 46.16 48.61 -22.86
N ALA A 42 46.70 47.41 -23.10
CA ALA A 42 45.94 46.17 -22.90
C ALA A 42 45.42 46.02 -21.46
N SER A 43 46.21 46.37 -20.44
CA SER A 43 45.76 46.32 -19.04
C SER A 43 44.66 47.34 -18.75
N PHE A 44 44.82 48.57 -19.25
CA PHE A 44 43.84 49.64 -19.12
C PHE A 44 42.50 49.26 -19.79
N ARG A 45 42.56 48.74 -21.02
CA ARG A 45 41.37 48.34 -21.79
C ARG A 45 40.64 47.12 -21.23
N LEU A 46 41.35 46.22 -20.55
CA LEU A 46 40.75 45.03 -19.92
C LEU A 46 40.20 45.30 -18.51
N GLY A 47 40.68 46.34 -17.82
CA GLY A 47 40.43 46.54 -16.38
C GLY A 47 41.20 45.57 -15.47
N TYR A 48 42.13 44.79 -16.03
CA TYR A 48 43.03 43.89 -15.27
C TYR A 48 44.36 43.69 -15.99
N LYS A 49 45.40 43.38 -15.22
CA LYS A 49 46.79 43.32 -15.72
C LYS A 49 46.99 42.27 -16.82
N ALA A 50 47.31 42.75 -18.02
CA ALA A 50 47.82 41.93 -19.12
C ALA A 50 49.26 41.47 -18.84
N LYS A 51 49.61 40.24 -19.23
CA LYS A 51 50.97 39.68 -19.04
C LYS A 51 51.84 39.75 -20.31
N SER A 52 51.33 40.33 -21.40
CA SER A 52 52.05 40.69 -22.63
C SER A 52 51.25 41.74 -23.43
N GLY A 53 51.88 42.35 -24.45
CA GLY A 53 51.18 43.12 -25.48
C GLY A 53 50.45 42.20 -26.46
N GLY A 54 49.97 42.74 -27.59
CA GLY A 54 49.32 41.95 -28.63
C GLY A 54 48.40 42.77 -29.52
N ILE A 55 47.33 42.14 -30.00
CA ILE A 55 46.33 42.75 -30.89
C ILE A 55 45.05 43.02 -30.08
N LEU A 56 44.64 44.29 -30.00
CA LEU A 56 43.29 44.64 -29.60
C LEU A 56 42.36 44.58 -30.81
N LEU A 57 41.21 43.93 -30.62
CA LEU A 57 40.17 43.66 -31.61
C LEU A 57 38.96 44.52 -31.20
N GLU A 58 38.63 45.52 -32.01
CA GLU A 58 37.73 46.62 -31.66
C GLU A 58 36.85 47.01 -32.84
N GLY A 59 35.58 47.32 -32.57
CA GLY A 59 34.59 47.70 -33.58
C GLY A 59 33.85 48.99 -33.21
N THR A 60 32.72 49.23 -33.86
CA THR A 60 31.79 50.31 -33.56
C THR A 60 30.97 49.95 -32.32
N GLY A 61 31.36 50.44 -31.14
CA GLY A 61 30.63 50.22 -29.89
C GLY A 61 31.54 50.21 -28.65
N ILE A 62 31.02 49.68 -27.54
CA ILE A 62 31.79 49.53 -26.29
C ILE A 62 32.59 48.22 -26.22
N GLN A 63 32.21 47.21 -27.03
CA GLN A 63 32.80 45.88 -26.92
C GLN A 63 34.13 45.74 -27.66
N ILE A 64 35.10 45.13 -26.98
CA ILE A 64 36.41 44.76 -27.51
C ILE A 64 36.81 43.35 -27.07
N GLN A 65 37.74 42.73 -27.79
CA GLN A 65 38.53 41.58 -27.34
C GLN A 65 40.03 41.90 -27.44
N PHE A 66 40.86 41.22 -26.66
CA PHE A 66 42.31 41.30 -26.74
C PHE A 66 42.92 39.93 -27.03
N LYS A 67 43.71 39.82 -28.10
CA LYS A 67 44.55 38.66 -28.41
C LYS A 67 45.98 38.93 -27.93
N PRO A 68 46.44 38.34 -26.81
CA PRO A 68 47.80 38.51 -26.33
C PRO A 68 48.84 37.83 -27.23
N ASP A 69 50.04 38.39 -27.26
CA ASP A 69 51.26 37.80 -27.83
C ASP A 69 51.58 36.44 -27.21
N LYS A 70 51.46 36.39 -25.88
CA LYS A 70 51.77 35.24 -25.04
C LYS A 70 50.56 34.96 -24.16
N PRO A 71 49.63 34.08 -24.59
CA PRO A 71 48.50 33.66 -23.78
C PRO A 71 48.95 33.17 -22.40
N TRP A 72 48.46 33.80 -21.35
CA TRP A 72 48.76 33.43 -19.96
C TRP A 72 47.61 32.64 -19.33
N ARG A 73 47.95 31.75 -18.39
CA ARG A 73 46.94 31.03 -17.60
C ARG A 73 46.09 32.02 -16.79
N ASP A 74 44.78 31.84 -16.83
CA ASP A 74 43.87 32.35 -15.80
C ASP A 74 44.03 31.51 -14.52
N ASP A 75 44.14 32.20 -13.39
CA ASP A 75 44.44 31.60 -12.10
C ASP A 75 43.24 30.78 -11.54
N LYS A 76 42.01 31.01 -12.05
CA LYS A 76 40.81 30.24 -11.71
C LYS A 76 40.66 28.97 -12.56
N THR A 77 40.65 29.09 -13.89
CA THR A 77 40.41 27.95 -14.79
C THR A 77 41.67 27.13 -15.12
N LYS A 78 42.86 27.61 -14.77
CA LYS A 78 44.19 27.05 -15.12
C LYS A 78 44.49 26.95 -16.63
N LYS A 79 43.53 27.29 -17.51
CA LYS A 79 43.65 27.38 -18.97
C LYS A 79 44.29 28.71 -19.37
N ALA A 80 45.00 28.73 -20.50
CA ALA A 80 45.50 29.95 -21.14
C ALA A 80 44.67 30.26 -22.40
N PRO A 81 43.56 31.01 -22.28
CA PRO A 81 42.67 31.27 -23.41
C PRO A 81 43.32 32.16 -24.48
N LYS A 82 42.96 31.90 -25.74
CA LYS A 82 43.41 32.58 -26.97
C LYS A 82 43.07 34.08 -26.99
N TYR A 83 41.98 34.46 -26.33
CA TYR A 83 41.47 35.83 -26.26
C TYR A 83 41.14 36.23 -24.81
N ARG A 84 41.01 37.54 -24.58
CA ARG A 84 40.66 38.17 -23.31
C ARG A 84 39.57 39.23 -23.52
N THR A 85 38.59 39.25 -22.63
CA THR A 85 37.48 40.23 -22.60
C THR A 85 37.66 41.15 -21.39
N PRO A 86 37.25 42.43 -21.44
CA PRO A 86 37.24 43.31 -20.28
C PRO A 86 36.35 42.81 -19.13
N LEU A 87 36.45 43.45 -17.96
CA LEU A 87 35.50 43.31 -16.86
C LEU A 87 34.32 44.28 -17.02
N GLY A 88 33.10 43.78 -16.80
CA GLY A 88 31.87 44.56 -16.86
C GLY A 88 30.74 43.81 -17.57
N ASP A 89 29.74 44.56 -18.00
CA ASP A 89 28.75 44.10 -18.97
C ASP A 89 29.38 43.97 -20.37
N TYR A 90 28.65 43.31 -21.29
CA TYR A 90 29.13 43.00 -22.63
C TYR A 90 28.03 43.17 -23.68
N ASP A 91 28.46 43.36 -24.92
CA ASP A 91 27.60 43.47 -26.11
C ASP A 91 28.23 42.70 -27.29
N ALA A 92 27.58 42.72 -28.47
CA ALA A 92 28.20 42.27 -29.70
C ALA A 92 29.28 43.25 -30.20
N ILE A 93 30.28 42.75 -30.94
CA ILE A 93 31.22 43.58 -31.70
C ILE A 93 30.67 43.77 -33.10
N LEU A 94 30.29 45.01 -33.43
CA LEU A 94 29.91 45.44 -34.77
C LEU A 94 31.17 45.97 -35.47
N LEU A 95 31.59 45.37 -36.59
CA LEU A 95 32.89 45.69 -37.20
C LEU A 95 32.88 47.05 -37.91
N ASN A 96 33.99 47.79 -37.83
CA ASN A 96 34.20 49.02 -38.59
C ASN A 96 34.37 48.71 -40.08
N HIS A 97 33.66 49.45 -40.94
CA HIS A 97 33.87 49.43 -42.39
C HIS A 97 35.08 50.33 -42.74
N PRO A 98 36.02 49.89 -43.60
CA PRO A 98 37.27 50.65 -43.85
C PRO A 98 37.03 52.02 -44.50
N GLU A 99 35.94 52.17 -45.25
CA GLU A 99 35.61 53.39 -46.01
C GLU A 99 34.36 54.13 -45.49
N ASP A 100 33.61 53.57 -44.54
CA ASP A 100 32.30 54.08 -44.10
C ASP A 100 32.22 54.17 -42.56
N PRO A 101 32.64 55.30 -41.97
CA PRO A 101 32.64 55.47 -40.51
C PRO A 101 31.24 55.59 -39.89
N HIS A 102 30.17 55.61 -40.71
CA HIS A 102 28.78 55.72 -40.26
C HIS A 102 27.92 54.49 -40.66
N PHE A 103 28.57 53.41 -41.11
CA PHE A 103 27.93 52.20 -41.65
C PHE A 103 26.79 51.64 -40.79
N TRP A 104 26.96 51.64 -39.45
CA TRP A 104 25.98 51.13 -38.49
C TRP A 104 24.95 52.15 -37.98
N HIS A 105 24.92 53.37 -38.55
CA HIS A 105 24.01 54.44 -38.15
C HIS A 105 22.78 54.55 -39.07
N ASN A 106 22.93 54.33 -40.38
CA ASN A 106 21.81 54.33 -41.33
C ASN A 106 21.32 52.90 -41.60
N LEU A 107 20.31 52.47 -40.83
CA LEU A 107 19.81 51.09 -40.88
C LEU A 107 19.07 50.75 -42.18
N GLU A 108 18.49 51.72 -42.90
CA GLU A 108 17.84 51.44 -44.20
C GLU A 108 18.88 51.28 -45.32
N ALA A 109 19.93 52.11 -45.34
CA ALA A 109 21.06 51.89 -46.24
C ALA A 109 21.80 50.56 -45.93
N LEU A 110 21.79 50.14 -44.66
CA LEU A 110 22.35 48.86 -44.22
C LEU A 110 21.51 47.66 -44.71
N LYS A 111 20.17 47.77 -44.78
CA LYS A 111 19.28 46.74 -45.36
C LYS A 111 19.54 46.50 -46.85
N GLU A 112 19.87 47.55 -47.61
CA GLU A 112 20.21 47.41 -49.02
C GLU A 112 21.61 46.80 -49.25
N LYS A 113 22.54 46.97 -48.31
CA LYS A 113 23.86 46.29 -48.33
C LYS A 113 23.81 44.85 -47.78
N ALA A 114 22.77 44.47 -47.03
CA ALA A 114 22.68 43.16 -46.37
C ALA A 114 22.35 42.02 -47.36
N TYR A 115 22.77 40.80 -47.03
CA TYR A 115 22.49 39.62 -47.84
C TYR A 115 21.00 39.28 -47.77
N LYS A 116 20.30 39.18 -48.90
CA LYS A 116 18.84 39.01 -48.94
C LYS A 116 18.45 37.55 -49.17
N ILE A 117 17.70 36.96 -48.24
CA ILE A 117 17.08 35.63 -48.37
C ILE A 117 15.58 35.83 -48.48
N ASP A 118 14.95 35.27 -49.51
CA ASP A 118 13.53 35.48 -49.85
C ASP A 118 13.13 36.98 -49.89
N GLY A 119 14.07 37.82 -50.33
CA GLY A 119 13.96 39.28 -50.36
C GLY A 119 14.24 40.00 -49.03
N HIS A 120 14.33 39.28 -47.90
CA HIS A 120 14.50 39.84 -46.57
C HIS A 120 15.99 40.06 -46.20
N PRO A 121 16.38 41.25 -45.71
CA PRO A 121 17.77 41.57 -45.38
C PRO A 121 18.26 40.83 -44.12
N CYS A 122 19.33 40.06 -44.26
CA CYS A 122 19.89 39.22 -43.21
C CYS A 122 21.35 39.57 -42.88
N LEU A 123 21.68 39.49 -41.59
CA LEU A 123 23.04 39.69 -41.04
C LEU A 123 23.62 38.36 -40.53
N VAL A 124 24.94 38.19 -40.59
CA VAL A 124 25.60 36.93 -40.18
C VAL A 124 26.05 37.02 -38.72
N ILE A 125 25.56 36.14 -37.85
CA ILE A 125 26.05 36.01 -36.47
C ILE A 125 27.17 34.97 -36.44
N THR A 126 28.33 35.33 -35.88
CA THR A 126 29.51 34.46 -35.78
C THR A 126 30.26 34.69 -34.46
N GLU A 127 31.30 33.89 -34.19
CA GLU A 127 32.23 34.09 -33.07
C GLU A 127 33.63 34.43 -33.60
N GLY A 128 34.28 35.42 -32.96
CA GLY A 128 35.64 35.84 -33.30
C GLY A 128 35.73 36.93 -34.37
N VAL A 129 36.53 37.96 -34.09
CA VAL A 129 36.67 39.15 -34.97
C VAL A 129 37.34 38.82 -36.30
N PHE A 130 38.27 37.86 -36.36
CA PHE A 130 38.91 37.43 -37.61
C PHE A 130 37.92 36.74 -38.57
N THR A 131 37.08 35.85 -38.05
CA THR A 131 35.94 35.25 -38.75
C THR A 131 35.01 36.32 -39.32
N GLY A 132 34.65 37.30 -38.50
CA GLY A 132 33.86 38.46 -38.92
C GLY A 132 34.54 39.28 -40.03
N VAL A 133 35.85 39.57 -39.92
CA VAL A 133 36.60 40.32 -40.94
C VAL A 133 36.60 39.59 -42.29
N ALA A 134 36.77 38.26 -42.29
CA ALA A 134 36.70 37.46 -43.52
C ALA A 134 35.31 37.53 -44.17
N LEU A 135 34.24 37.38 -43.38
CA LEU A 135 32.86 37.48 -43.84
C LEU A 135 32.54 38.88 -44.41
N PHE A 136 32.93 39.94 -43.70
CA PHE A 136 32.61 41.31 -44.10
C PHE A 136 33.31 41.71 -45.40
N ALA A 137 34.58 41.32 -45.57
CA ALA A 137 35.34 41.58 -46.78
C ALA A 137 34.79 40.87 -48.04
N ILE A 138 33.94 39.84 -47.86
CA ILE A 138 33.23 39.17 -48.96
C ILE A 138 31.75 39.62 -49.10
N GLY A 139 31.38 40.73 -48.43
CA GLY A 139 30.05 41.34 -48.51
C GLY A 139 29.02 40.79 -47.50
N LEU A 140 29.41 39.87 -46.61
CA LEU A 140 28.51 39.30 -45.60
C LEU A 140 28.64 40.07 -44.28
N ILE A 141 27.70 40.98 -44.02
CA ILE A 141 27.75 41.89 -42.88
C ILE A 141 27.65 41.11 -41.54
N PRO A 142 28.67 41.15 -40.67
CA PRO A 142 28.73 40.30 -39.49
C PRO A 142 28.32 41.03 -38.20
N VAL A 143 27.75 40.26 -37.27
CA VAL A 143 27.58 40.61 -35.85
C VAL A 143 28.40 39.61 -35.05
N VAL A 144 29.54 40.04 -34.52
CA VAL A 144 30.52 39.16 -33.88
C VAL A 144 30.22 39.03 -32.39
N LEU A 145 29.98 37.81 -31.92
CA LEU A 145 29.79 37.50 -30.51
C LEU A 145 31.11 37.07 -29.84
N LEU A 146 31.11 37.17 -28.50
CA LEU A 146 32.21 36.76 -27.63
C LEU A 146 32.19 35.25 -27.27
N GLY A 147 31.24 34.52 -27.85
CA GLY A 147 30.69 33.26 -27.35
C GLY A 147 29.19 33.23 -27.62
N VAL A 148 28.64 32.12 -28.13
CA VAL A 148 27.22 32.04 -28.56
C VAL A 148 26.23 32.52 -27.49
N GLU A 149 26.35 32.04 -26.24
CA GLU A 149 25.44 32.42 -25.15
C GLU A 149 25.71 33.83 -24.57
N LEU A 150 26.65 34.58 -25.16
CA LEU A 150 26.95 35.99 -24.87
C LEU A 150 26.32 36.95 -25.91
N GLY A 151 25.49 36.43 -26.84
CA GLY A 151 24.45 37.22 -27.52
C GLY A 151 23.24 37.56 -26.63
N LEU A 152 23.23 37.05 -25.39
CA LEU A 152 22.20 37.28 -24.37
C LEU A 152 22.78 37.98 -23.13
N THR A 153 22.00 38.79 -22.42
CA THR A 153 22.41 39.52 -21.20
C THR A 153 22.93 38.58 -20.09
N SER A 154 23.77 39.10 -19.19
CA SER A 154 24.41 38.30 -18.14
C SER A 154 23.43 37.52 -17.26
N ALA A 155 23.58 36.19 -17.21
CA ALA A 155 22.80 35.30 -16.33
C ALA A 155 22.99 35.57 -14.82
N LYS A 156 23.99 36.38 -14.43
CA LYS A 156 24.16 36.86 -13.03
C LYS A 156 23.32 38.10 -12.72
N SER A 157 22.90 38.81 -13.76
CA SER A 157 22.10 40.04 -13.68
C SER A 157 20.60 39.76 -13.88
N ASP A 158 20.23 38.48 -14.00
CA ASP A 158 18.90 37.97 -14.30
C ASP A 158 18.41 37.06 -13.16
N LEU A 159 17.76 37.66 -12.17
CA LEU A 159 17.18 36.95 -11.03
C LEU A 159 15.85 36.24 -11.36
N GLN A 160 15.32 36.37 -12.58
CA GLN A 160 14.04 35.80 -13.00
C GLN A 160 14.16 34.68 -14.06
N GLY A 161 15.37 34.38 -14.54
CA GLY A 161 15.60 33.43 -15.65
C GLY A 161 15.16 33.95 -17.02
N LYS A 162 14.95 35.26 -17.16
CA LYS A 162 14.57 35.97 -18.39
C LYS A 162 15.79 36.69 -18.99
N ARG A 163 16.70 35.94 -19.62
CA ARG A 163 17.83 36.51 -20.37
C ARG A 163 17.35 37.15 -21.67
N TYR A 164 17.59 38.45 -21.83
CA TYR A 164 17.26 39.23 -23.04
C TYR A 164 18.42 39.23 -24.04
N LEU A 165 18.22 39.77 -25.25
CA LEU A 165 19.32 40.04 -26.19
C LEU A 165 20.30 41.09 -25.65
N VAL A 166 21.55 41.05 -26.07
CA VAL A 166 22.49 42.18 -25.85
C VAL A 166 22.11 43.41 -26.72
N PRO A 167 22.42 44.65 -26.28
CA PRO A 167 21.85 45.87 -26.88
C PRO A 167 22.03 46.03 -28.39
N SER A 168 23.18 45.65 -28.95
CA SER A 168 23.43 45.76 -30.38
C SER A 168 22.62 44.73 -31.19
N LEU A 169 22.42 43.51 -30.67
CA LEU A 169 21.53 42.53 -31.31
C LEU A 169 20.06 42.97 -31.19
N GLU A 170 19.64 43.46 -30.03
CA GLU A 170 18.27 43.93 -29.83
C GLU A 170 17.92 45.11 -30.76
N ARG A 171 18.85 46.06 -30.94
CA ARG A 171 18.72 47.19 -31.87
C ARG A 171 18.51 46.73 -33.32
N LEU A 172 19.25 45.71 -33.76
CA LEU A 172 19.17 45.18 -35.13
C LEU A 172 17.91 44.33 -35.33
N ALA A 173 17.52 43.52 -34.35
CA ALA A 173 16.26 42.76 -34.39
C ALA A 173 15.03 43.69 -34.42
N LYS A 174 15.01 44.74 -33.59
CA LYS A 174 13.96 45.79 -33.62
C LYS A 174 13.87 46.56 -34.93
N ALA A 175 14.97 46.67 -35.68
CA ALA A 175 15.00 47.31 -36.99
C ALA A 175 14.51 46.39 -38.15
N GLY A 176 14.18 45.13 -37.85
CA GLY A 176 13.66 44.17 -38.83
C GLY A 176 14.73 43.53 -39.71
N PHE A 177 15.93 43.25 -39.15
CA PHE A 177 16.92 42.38 -39.82
C PHE A 177 16.70 40.91 -39.45
N GLY A 178 16.78 40.03 -40.44
CA GLY A 178 16.95 38.59 -40.22
C GLY A 178 18.39 38.24 -39.82
N PHE A 179 18.61 37.00 -39.35
CA PHE A 179 19.95 36.55 -38.93
C PHE A 179 20.30 35.15 -39.42
N ILE A 180 21.55 34.96 -39.84
CA ILE A 180 22.15 33.69 -40.28
C ILE A 180 23.19 33.29 -39.25
N PHE A 181 23.01 32.16 -38.56
CA PHE A 181 23.99 31.66 -37.59
C PHE A 181 25.12 30.93 -38.34
N CYS A 182 26.36 31.39 -38.16
CA CYS A 182 27.53 30.91 -38.88
C CYS A 182 28.74 30.81 -37.92
N PHE A 183 28.68 29.84 -37.01
CA PHE A 183 29.79 29.48 -36.12
C PHE A 183 30.68 28.42 -36.77
N ASP A 184 31.85 28.13 -36.18
CA ASP A 184 32.79 27.10 -36.65
C ASP A 184 32.09 25.77 -36.96
N ALA A 185 32.54 25.04 -37.99
CA ALA A 185 31.90 23.78 -38.41
C ALA A 185 31.75 22.75 -37.28
N ASP A 186 32.76 22.63 -36.43
CA ASP A 186 32.74 21.71 -35.28
C ASP A 186 31.79 22.15 -34.14
N ALA A 187 31.11 23.29 -34.26
CA ALA A 187 30.01 23.66 -33.37
C ALA A 187 28.77 22.78 -33.58
N ALA A 188 28.52 22.31 -34.82
CA ALA A 188 27.35 21.52 -35.16
C ALA A 188 27.30 20.17 -34.41
N THR A 189 28.46 19.60 -34.05
CA THR A 189 28.57 18.35 -33.28
C THR A 189 28.71 18.57 -31.77
N LYS A 190 28.67 19.83 -31.27
CA LYS A 190 28.82 20.16 -29.83
C LYS A 190 27.45 20.50 -29.20
N PRO A 191 26.85 19.60 -28.39
CA PRO A 191 25.50 19.81 -27.86
C PRO A 191 25.34 21.10 -27.05
N GLY A 192 26.36 21.50 -26.27
CA GLY A 192 26.34 22.76 -25.52
C GLY A 192 26.33 24.02 -26.41
N VAL A 193 26.93 23.96 -27.60
CA VAL A 193 26.93 25.09 -28.56
C VAL A 193 25.60 25.13 -29.31
N ASN A 194 25.07 23.97 -29.73
CA ASN A 194 23.71 23.89 -30.29
C ASN A 194 22.64 24.36 -29.30
N TRP A 195 22.78 24.06 -28.01
CA TRP A 195 21.87 24.56 -26.97
C TRP A 195 21.98 26.07 -26.77
N ALA A 196 23.19 26.63 -26.79
CA ALA A 196 23.39 28.09 -26.77
C ALA A 196 22.80 28.77 -28.01
N GLN A 197 22.90 28.15 -29.19
CA GLN A 197 22.24 28.60 -30.42
C GLN A 197 20.71 28.55 -30.27
N ARG A 198 20.11 27.45 -29.80
CA ARG A 198 18.64 27.35 -29.56
C ARG A 198 18.15 28.44 -28.60
N LYS A 199 18.88 28.75 -27.52
CA LYS A 199 18.57 29.87 -26.59
C LYS A 199 18.57 31.23 -27.29
N LEU A 200 19.61 31.53 -28.07
CA LEU A 200 19.72 32.80 -28.80
C LEU A 200 18.64 32.94 -29.87
N ALA A 201 18.37 31.86 -30.62
CA ALA A 201 17.29 31.80 -31.60
C ALA A 201 15.91 32.01 -30.97
N HIS A 202 15.64 31.41 -29.81
CA HIS A 202 14.38 31.60 -29.08
C HIS A 202 14.14 33.08 -28.74
N GLN A 203 15.16 33.80 -28.27
CA GLN A 203 15.04 35.24 -27.98
C GLN A 203 14.88 36.08 -29.25
N LEU A 204 15.66 35.79 -30.32
CA LEU A 204 15.52 36.50 -31.60
C LEU A 204 14.13 36.30 -32.25
N LYS A 205 13.52 35.13 -32.12
CA LYS A 205 12.15 34.84 -32.61
C LYS A 205 11.08 35.78 -32.04
N THR A 206 11.27 36.31 -30.84
CA THR A 206 10.29 37.24 -30.22
C THR A 206 10.10 38.52 -31.04
N PHE A 207 11.10 38.92 -31.82
CA PHE A 207 11.07 40.07 -32.74
C PHE A 207 10.44 39.75 -34.10
N LYS A 208 9.99 38.51 -34.33
CA LYS A 208 9.34 38.03 -35.57
C LYS A 208 10.18 38.17 -36.85
N VAL A 209 11.50 38.28 -36.71
CA VAL A 209 12.47 38.30 -37.82
C VAL A 209 12.81 36.88 -38.29
N PRO A 210 13.14 36.66 -39.58
CA PRO A 210 13.52 35.34 -40.08
C PRO A 210 14.93 34.96 -39.61
N LEU A 211 15.12 33.67 -39.35
CA LEU A 211 16.35 33.13 -38.79
C LEU A 211 16.77 31.87 -39.57
N PHE A 212 18.07 31.75 -39.82
CA PHE A 212 18.68 30.67 -40.58
C PHE A 212 19.94 30.15 -39.87
N ASN A 213 20.38 28.94 -40.19
CA ASN A 213 21.62 28.37 -39.70
C ASN A 213 22.47 27.82 -40.86
N ALA A 214 23.74 28.21 -40.91
CA ALA A 214 24.76 27.75 -41.83
C ALA A 214 25.89 26.96 -41.12
N THR A 215 25.87 26.93 -39.79
CA THR A 215 26.85 26.22 -38.94
C THR A 215 26.83 24.72 -39.26
N GLY A 216 27.97 24.18 -39.68
CA GLY A 216 28.09 22.76 -40.07
C GLY A 216 27.60 22.43 -41.49
N LEU A 217 27.43 23.42 -42.37
CA LEU A 217 27.24 23.19 -43.81
C LEU A 217 28.58 23.07 -44.58
N TRP A 218 29.70 23.00 -43.86
CA TRP A 218 31.00 22.59 -44.36
C TRP A 218 31.70 21.70 -43.33
N ASP A 219 32.58 20.84 -43.81
CA ASP A 219 33.33 19.89 -42.98
C ASP A 219 34.65 20.47 -42.48
N CYS A 220 35.03 20.06 -41.26
CA CYS A 220 36.40 20.19 -40.79
C CYS A 220 37.31 19.22 -41.53
N ASP A 221 38.44 19.71 -42.04
CA ASP A 221 39.40 18.93 -42.83
C ASP A 221 40.82 19.24 -42.34
N ASP A 222 41.34 18.33 -41.51
CA ASP A 222 42.69 18.41 -40.93
C ASP A 222 43.83 18.18 -41.96
N SER A 223 43.52 17.98 -43.25
CA SER A 223 44.53 18.06 -44.33
C SER A 223 44.98 19.50 -44.62
N TYR A 224 44.14 20.50 -44.30
CA TYR A 224 44.51 21.91 -44.36
C TYR A 224 45.26 22.33 -43.08
N PRO A 225 46.31 23.18 -43.14
CA PRO A 225 47.07 23.63 -41.96
C PRO A 225 46.26 24.41 -40.90
N ASN A 226 45.03 24.81 -41.20
CA ASN A 226 44.07 25.43 -40.29
C ASN A 226 42.92 24.49 -39.87
N GLY A 227 42.80 23.32 -40.50
CA GLY A 227 41.75 22.34 -40.22
C GLY A 227 40.37 22.67 -40.81
N ASN A 228 40.25 23.71 -41.65
CA ASN A 228 39.00 24.15 -42.30
C ASN A 228 37.84 24.47 -41.33
N LYS A 229 38.13 24.98 -40.11
CA LYS A 229 37.16 24.97 -38.99
C LYS A 229 36.32 26.25 -38.95
N GLY A 230 36.95 27.42 -38.99
CA GLY A 230 36.27 28.69 -39.06
C GLY A 230 35.72 29.00 -40.46
N ALA A 231 34.82 29.98 -40.57
CA ALA A 231 34.42 30.50 -41.88
C ALA A 231 35.57 31.27 -42.56
N ASP A 232 36.48 31.90 -41.79
CA ASP A 232 37.74 32.45 -42.32
C ASP A 232 38.64 31.35 -42.91
N ASP A 233 38.74 30.21 -42.24
CA ASP A 233 39.49 29.05 -42.75
C ASP A 233 38.91 28.53 -44.08
N TYR A 234 37.59 28.34 -44.18
CA TYR A 234 36.95 27.90 -45.43
C TYR A 234 37.13 28.93 -46.55
N ILE A 235 36.92 30.22 -46.27
CA ILE A 235 37.11 31.29 -47.27
C ILE A 235 38.57 31.33 -47.75
N GLN A 236 39.55 31.12 -46.86
CA GLN A 236 40.97 31.03 -47.21
C GLN A 236 41.29 29.80 -48.09
N ASN A 237 40.70 28.64 -47.79
CA ASN A 237 40.99 27.36 -48.46
C ASN A 237 40.24 27.18 -49.80
N HIS A 238 39.04 27.77 -49.92
CA HIS A 238 38.09 27.48 -51.00
C HIS A 238 37.58 28.72 -51.76
N GLY A 239 37.82 29.92 -51.24
CA GLY A 239 37.43 31.18 -51.88
C GLY A 239 36.00 31.65 -51.58
N ALA A 240 35.83 32.97 -51.59
CA ALA A 240 34.59 33.68 -51.26
C ALA A 240 33.35 33.17 -52.02
N THR A 241 33.47 33.05 -53.35
CA THR A 241 32.39 32.61 -54.24
C THR A 241 31.85 31.23 -53.84
N LYS A 242 32.75 30.30 -53.51
CA LYS A 242 32.37 28.94 -53.12
C LYS A 242 31.68 28.93 -51.76
N PHE A 243 32.16 29.69 -50.79
CA PHE A 243 31.49 29.86 -49.49
C PHE A 243 30.07 30.43 -49.63
N ILE A 244 29.88 31.46 -50.46
CA ILE A 244 28.56 32.06 -50.69
C ILE A 244 27.59 31.05 -51.34
N HIS A 245 28.00 30.32 -52.37
CA HIS A 245 27.14 29.36 -53.07
C HIS A 245 26.94 28.02 -52.34
N GLU A 246 27.93 27.53 -51.60
CA GLU A 246 27.86 26.20 -50.98
C GLU A 246 27.40 26.21 -49.52
N VAL A 247 27.67 27.28 -48.77
CA VAL A 247 27.31 27.42 -47.34
C VAL A 247 26.14 28.39 -47.18
N ILE A 248 26.31 29.66 -47.56
CA ILE A 248 25.33 30.72 -47.23
C ILE A 248 24.02 30.57 -48.02
N ALA A 249 24.11 30.33 -49.34
CA ALA A 249 22.93 30.10 -50.18
C ALA A 249 22.18 28.78 -49.88
N LYS A 250 22.75 27.91 -49.03
CA LYS A 250 22.13 26.67 -48.54
C LYS A 250 21.72 26.73 -47.07
N CYS A 251 21.81 27.90 -46.42
CA CYS A 251 21.50 28.02 -44.99
C CYS A 251 20.05 27.59 -44.67
N MET A 252 19.91 26.81 -43.60
CA MET A 252 18.65 26.15 -43.27
C MET A 252 17.77 27.06 -42.40
N PRO A 253 16.48 27.27 -42.71
CA PRO A 253 15.55 27.97 -41.82
C PRO A 253 15.55 27.38 -40.41
N ILE A 254 15.62 28.21 -39.37
CA ILE A 254 15.94 27.77 -38.00
C ILE A 254 14.99 26.69 -37.48
N HIS A 255 13.72 26.73 -37.89
CA HIS A 255 12.68 25.77 -37.49
C HIS A 255 12.87 24.37 -38.10
N LYS A 256 13.60 24.24 -39.21
CA LYS A 256 14.01 22.94 -39.75
C LYS A 256 15.25 22.43 -39.02
N TRP A 257 16.20 23.32 -38.72
CA TRP A 257 17.40 23.01 -37.97
C TRP A 257 17.08 22.57 -36.52
N GLU A 258 16.11 23.20 -35.86
CA GLU A 258 15.66 22.80 -34.51
C GLU A 258 15.07 21.37 -34.49
N LYS A 259 14.31 20.99 -35.53
CA LYS A 259 13.71 19.65 -35.64
C LYS A 259 14.75 18.53 -35.66
N LEU A 260 15.97 18.79 -36.14
CA LEU A 260 17.09 17.83 -36.10
C LEU A 260 17.52 17.44 -34.67
N PHE A 261 17.04 18.14 -33.64
CA PHE A 261 17.25 17.83 -32.23
C PHE A 261 15.96 17.44 -31.48
N ASP A 262 14.80 17.57 -32.15
CA ASP A 262 13.48 17.24 -31.58
C ASP A 262 13.01 15.85 -32.03
N GLU A 263 13.52 15.34 -33.15
CA GLU A 263 13.71 13.89 -33.31
C GLU A 263 14.83 13.44 -32.35
N PRO A 264 14.56 12.56 -31.36
CA PRO A 264 15.61 12.08 -30.48
C PRO A 264 16.57 11.21 -31.30
N PRO A 265 17.87 11.53 -31.37
CA PRO A 265 18.84 10.68 -32.05
C PRO A 265 18.78 9.27 -31.47
N ALA A 266 19.06 8.26 -32.29
CA ALA A 266 19.40 6.95 -31.76
C ALA A 266 20.60 7.15 -30.81
N VAL A 267 20.35 7.06 -29.51
CA VAL A 267 21.41 7.14 -28.52
C VAL A 267 22.24 5.89 -28.74
N ASP A 268 23.49 6.09 -29.17
CA ASP A 268 24.50 5.04 -29.32
C ASP A 268 24.93 4.54 -27.93
N TRP A 269 23.98 3.92 -27.23
CA TRP A 269 24.32 2.88 -26.30
C TRP A 269 24.92 1.74 -27.13
N SER A 270 26.04 1.19 -26.66
CA SER A 270 26.45 -0.18 -26.98
C SER A 270 25.40 -1.14 -26.41
N GLU A 271 24.23 -1.21 -27.07
CA GLU A 271 23.08 -1.98 -26.63
C GLU A 271 23.33 -3.48 -26.84
N PRO A 272 23.01 -4.32 -25.84
CA PRO A 272 22.96 -5.77 -26.04
C PRO A 272 21.95 -6.11 -27.14
N GLN A 273 22.42 -6.71 -28.22
CA GLN A 273 21.59 -7.10 -29.35
C GLN A 273 20.91 -8.45 -29.10
N SER A 274 19.90 -8.79 -29.90
CA SER A 274 19.23 -10.10 -29.89
C SER A 274 19.72 -10.98 -31.04
N TYR A 275 20.19 -12.19 -30.75
CA TYR A 275 20.60 -13.17 -31.77
C TYR A 275 20.31 -14.60 -31.29
N LEU A 276 19.70 -15.42 -32.18
CA LEU A 276 19.32 -16.83 -31.93
C LEU A 276 18.54 -17.11 -30.62
N GLY A 277 17.80 -16.13 -30.08
CA GLY A 277 17.08 -16.29 -28.81
C GLY A 277 17.94 -16.03 -27.56
N THR A 278 19.10 -15.40 -27.74
CA THR A 278 19.98 -14.89 -26.67
C THR A 278 20.14 -13.38 -26.83
N ILE A 279 20.54 -12.70 -25.75
CA ILE A 279 20.93 -11.28 -25.77
C ILE A 279 22.43 -11.17 -25.47
N GLY A 280 23.17 -10.35 -26.22
CA GLY A 280 24.63 -10.32 -26.14
C GLY A 280 25.30 -9.32 -27.09
N PHE A 281 26.57 -9.57 -27.43
CA PHE A 281 27.38 -8.69 -28.26
C PHE A 281 28.11 -9.43 -29.38
N TRP A 282 28.33 -8.75 -30.51
CA TRP A 282 29.29 -9.16 -31.52
C TRP A 282 30.69 -8.62 -31.18
N GLN A 283 31.66 -9.51 -31.03
CA GLN A 283 33.08 -9.16 -30.84
C GLN A 283 33.86 -9.40 -32.13
N SER A 284 34.61 -8.40 -32.58
CA SER A 284 35.62 -8.56 -33.63
C SER A 284 36.90 -9.15 -33.05
N GLY A 285 37.28 -10.34 -33.51
CA GLY A 285 38.56 -10.98 -33.22
C GLY A 285 39.73 -10.29 -33.90
N LYS A 286 40.95 -10.62 -33.46
CA LYS A 286 42.20 -9.98 -33.94
C LYS A 286 42.50 -10.21 -35.43
N GLU A 287 41.83 -11.17 -36.06
CA GLU A 287 42.02 -11.57 -37.46
C GLU A 287 40.83 -11.12 -38.35
N GLY A 288 39.86 -10.39 -37.78
CA GLY A 288 38.66 -9.88 -38.49
C GLY A 288 37.40 -10.73 -38.30
N ASP A 289 37.54 -11.99 -37.86
CA ASP A 289 36.40 -12.86 -37.52
C ASP A 289 35.46 -12.22 -36.50
N VAL A 290 34.16 -12.24 -36.76
CA VAL A 290 33.14 -11.69 -35.85
C VAL A 290 32.44 -12.82 -35.11
N ARG A 291 32.51 -12.82 -33.78
CA ARG A 291 31.95 -13.86 -32.90
C ARG A 291 30.83 -13.31 -32.02
N TRP A 292 29.76 -14.09 -31.85
CA TRP A 292 28.73 -13.83 -30.87
C TRP A 292 29.19 -14.19 -29.44
N GLU A 293 28.99 -13.26 -28.51
CA GLU A 293 29.16 -13.44 -27.07
C GLU A 293 27.78 -13.24 -26.38
N PRO A 294 27.05 -14.33 -26.07
CA PRO A 294 25.78 -14.23 -25.35
C PRO A 294 26.02 -13.80 -23.90
N ARG A 295 25.22 -12.85 -23.42
CA ARG A 295 25.20 -12.34 -22.05
C ARG A 295 23.96 -12.76 -21.26
N CYS A 296 22.87 -13.08 -21.95
CA CYS A 296 21.67 -13.74 -21.42
C CYS A 296 21.31 -14.96 -22.26
N ASN A 297 20.84 -16.03 -21.59
CA ASN A 297 20.37 -17.27 -22.22
C ASN A 297 18.89 -17.20 -22.64
N PHE A 298 18.40 -16.00 -22.93
CA PHE A 298 17.05 -15.69 -23.37
C PHE A 298 17.04 -14.38 -24.18
N ASP A 299 15.96 -14.16 -24.92
CA ASP A 299 15.59 -12.86 -25.48
C ASP A 299 14.19 -12.46 -24.97
N PHE A 300 13.83 -11.18 -25.08
CA PHE A 300 12.48 -10.71 -24.75
C PHE A 300 12.03 -9.53 -25.60
N ALA A 301 10.71 -9.35 -25.69
CA ALA A 301 10.08 -8.12 -26.15
C ALA A 301 9.23 -7.52 -25.03
N ILE A 302 9.12 -6.19 -25.00
CA ILE A 302 8.14 -5.52 -24.13
C ILE A 302 6.75 -5.69 -24.76
N GLU A 303 5.83 -6.20 -23.96
CA GLU A 303 4.40 -6.37 -24.26
C GLU A 303 3.63 -5.10 -23.87
N ARG A 304 3.91 -4.56 -22.68
CA ARG A 304 3.24 -3.40 -22.08
C ARG A 304 4.19 -2.61 -21.19
N GLU A 305 4.00 -1.30 -21.15
CA GLU A 305 4.60 -0.42 -20.14
C GLU A 305 3.64 -0.25 -18.96
N LEU A 306 4.14 -0.33 -17.72
CA LEU A 306 3.32 -0.25 -16.51
C LEU A 306 3.58 1.04 -15.75
N SER A 307 2.52 1.65 -15.24
CA SER A 307 2.55 2.76 -14.30
C SER A 307 2.09 2.32 -12.90
N SER A 308 2.72 2.90 -11.88
CA SER A 308 2.37 2.78 -10.46
C SER A 308 2.92 3.99 -9.70
N SER A 309 2.46 4.21 -8.46
CA SER A 309 3.03 5.23 -7.55
C SER A 309 4.52 5.04 -7.28
N ASP A 310 4.99 3.80 -7.37
CA ASP A 310 6.29 3.37 -6.84
C ASP A 310 7.37 3.25 -7.94
N GLY A 311 7.04 3.67 -9.17
CA GLY A 311 7.98 3.78 -10.30
C GLY A 311 7.61 3.01 -11.56
N GLY A 312 6.48 2.29 -11.58
CA GLY A 312 6.03 1.53 -12.75
C GLY A 312 6.80 0.22 -12.98
N GLY A 313 6.87 -0.21 -14.25
CA GLY A 313 7.49 -1.48 -14.65
C GLY A 313 7.19 -1.85 -16.10
N PHE A 314 7.33 -3.14 -16.43
CA PHE A 314 7.00 -3.68 -17.76
C PHE A 314 6.36 -5.07 -17.66
N VAL A 315 5.53 -5.40 -18.65
CA VAL A 315 5.20 -6.79 -18.99
C VAL A 315 6.09 -7.22 -20.15
N LEU A 316 6.75 -8.36 -20.01
CA LEU A 316 7.71 -8.91 -20.97
C LEU A 316 7.17 -10.22 -21.56
N GLN A 317 7.34 -10.39 -22.86
CA GLN A 317 7.26 -11.70 -23.51
C GLN A 317 8.69 -12.22 -23.67
N LEU A 318 9.09 -13.12 -22.78
CA LEU A 318 10.43 -13.69 -22.69
C LEU A 318 10.47 -15.05 -23.39
N LYS A 319 11.52 -15.32 -24.15
CA LYS A 319 11.80 -16.61 -24.78
C LYS A 319 13.17 -17.14 -24.36
N PRO A 320 13.26 -18.26 -23.63
CA PRO A 320 14.53 -18.95 -23.37
C PRO A 320 15.15 -19.49 -24.67
N GLU A 321 16.48 -19.58 -24.71
CA GLU A 321 17.21 -20.12 -25.87
C GLU A 321 16.83 -21.57 -26.19
N TRP A 322 16.61 -22.39 -25.16
CA TRP A 322 16.37 -23.84 -25.27
C TRP A 322 14.90 -24.25 -25.42
N GLU A 323 13.93 -23.33 -25.32
CA GLU A 323 12.51 -23.66 -25.31
C GLU A 323 11.73 -22.97 -26.46
N PRO A 324 10.83 -23.68 -27.19
CA PRO A 324 9.98 -23.04 -28.20
C PRO A 324 8.93 -22.09 -27.58
N LYS A 325 8.56 -22.30 -26.31
CA LYS A 325 7.53 -21.57 -25.57
C LYS A 325 8.00 -20.16 -25.18
N GLN A 326 7.07 -19.21 -25.22
CA GLN A 326 7.23 -17.87 -24.65
C GLN A 326 6.54 -17.78 -23.29
N TYR A 327 7.07 -16.92 -22.42
CA TYR A 327 6.61 -16.70 -21.06
C TYR A 327 6.30 -15.23 -20.85
N ARG A 328 5.08 -14.94 -20.38
CA ARG A 328 4.66 -13.60 -19.94
C ARG A 328 5.16 -13.36 -18.52
N VAL A 329 6.01 -12.35 -18.33
CA VAL A 329 6.61 -12.01 -17.04
C VAL A 329 6.42 -10.53 -16.73
N LEU A 330 5.91 -10.22 -15.54
CA LEU A 330 5.83 -8.85 -15.02
C LEU A 330 7.11 -8.55 -14.23
N VAL A 331 7.74 -7.39 -14.50
CA VAL A 331 8.87 -6.87 -13.72
C VAL A 331 8.60 -5.43 -13.29
N LYS A 332 8.92 -5.11 -12.04
CA LYS A 332 8.71 -3.78 -11.45
C LYS A 332 9.99 -2.94 -11.61
N ALA A 333 9.86 -1.61 -11.57
CA ALA A 333 11.00 -0.71 -11.73
C ALA A 333 12.13 -0.97 -10.71
N GLU A 334 11.79 -1.51 -9.53
CA GLU A 334 12.77 -1.90 -8.52
C GLU A 334 13.63 -3.12 -8.91
N ASP A 335 13.13 -4.03 -9.76
CA ASP A 335 13.85 -5.22 -10.23
C ASP A 335 14.96 -4.81 -11.19
N LEU A 336 14.67 -3.83 -12.04
CA LEU A 336 15.58 -3.25 -13.03
C LEU A 336 16.75 -2.47 -12.38
N THR A 337 16.71 -2.22 -11.08
CA THR A 337 17.77 -1.46 -10.39
C THR A 337 19.13 -2.18 -10.38
N SER A 338 19.18 -3.49 -10.66
CA SER A 338 20.43 -4.22 -10.92
C SER A 338 20.21 -5.50 -11.74
N PRO A 339 21.21 -5.96 -12.53
CA PRO A 339 21.15 -7.24 -13.24
C PRO A 339 20.87 -8.44 -12.34
N LYS A 340 21.37 -8.42 -11.09
CA LYS A 340 21.08 -9.46 -10.10
C LYS A 340 19.58 -9.51 -9.76
N LYS A 341 18.98 -8.39 -9.33
CA LYS A 341 17.54 -8.33 -9.02
C LYS A 341 16.68 -8.73 -10.21
N PHE A 342 17.02 -8.27 -11.42
CA PHE A 342 16.31 -8.66 -12.64
C PHE A 342 16.36 -10.18 -12.88
N SER A 343 17.54 -10.79 -12.73
CA SER A 343 17.70 -12.25 -12.82
C SER A 343 16.92 -13.02 -11.74
N GLU A 344 16.87 -12.48 -10.52
CA GLU A 344 16.09 -13.05 -9.39
C GLU A 344 14.58 -12.95 -9.65
N ALA A 345 14.08 -11.80 -10.09
CA ALA A 345 12.68 -11.57 -10.42
C ALA A 345 12.20 -12.46 -11.58
N LEU A 346 12.98 -12.54 -12.68
CA LEU A 346 12.70 -13.45 -13.79
C LEU A 346 12.69 -14.90 -13.32
N SER A 347 13.68 -15.35 -12.54
CA SER A 347 13.75 -16.74 -12.07
C SER A 347 12.59 -17.10 -11.12
N LYS A 348 12.17 -16.15 -10.25
CA LYS A 348 11.01 -16.28 -9.36
C LYS A 348 9.69 -16.38 -10.13
N ALA A 349 9.56 -15.67 -11.25
CA ALA A 349 8.37 -15.72 -12.10
C ALA A 349 8.31 -16.97 -13.00
N LEU A 350 9.47 -17.45 -13.47
CA LEU A 350 9.59 -18.57 -14.42
C LEU A 350 9.67 -19.94 -13.75
N GLY A 351 10.10 -20.02 -12.48
CA GLY A 351 10.34 -21.28 -11.77
C GLY A 351 11.64 -21.99 -12.15
N PHE A 352 12.46 -21.40 -13.02
CA PHE A 352 13.78 -21.89 -13.42
C PHE A 352 14.80 -20.76 -13.48
N VAL A 353 16.09 -21.09 -13.40
CA VAL A 353 17.18 -20.11 -13.38
C VAL A 353 17.43 -19.53 -14.78
N VAL A 354 17.35 -18.21 -14.90
CA VAL A 354 17.88 -17.47 -16.06
C VAL A 354 19.27 -16.90 -15.76
N ILE A 355 20.08 -16.70 -16.81
CA ILE A 355 21.41 -16.11 -16.73
C ILE A 355 21.34 -14.65 -17.20
N VAL A 356 21.82 -13.73 -16.38
CA VAL A 356 22.03 -12.32 -16.75
C VAL A 356 23.45 -11.91 -16.36
N SER A 357 24.34 -11.81 -17.35
CA SER A 357 25.75 -11.38 -17.18
C SER A 357 26.03 -9.98 -17.74
N LEU A 358 24.97 -9.21 -17.97
CA LEU A 358 25.01 -7.79 -18.34
C LEU A 358 25.48 -6.93 -17.17
N THR A 359 26.15 -5.81 -17.46
CA THR A 359 26.33 -4.74 -16.46
C THR A 359 25.04 -3.94 -16.26
N LYS A 360 24.97 -3.14 -15.18
CA LYS A 360 23.81 -2.25 -14.94
C LYS A 360 23.60 -1.23 -16.06
N TRP A 361 24.66 -0.77 -16.71
CA TRP A 361 24.55 0.17 -17.83
C TRP A 361 23.99 -0.51 -19.08
N GLU A 362 24.46 -1.72 -19.39
CA GLU A 362 23.97 -2.54 -20.50
C GLU A 362 22.49 -2.95 -20.32
N LEU A 363 22.09 -3.29 -19.09
CA LEU A 363 20.68 -3.56 -18.76
C LEU A 363 19.80 -2.32 -19.00
N ASN A 364 20.24 -1.15 -18.54
CA ASN A 364 19.51 0.10 -18.76
C ASN A 364 19.41 0.46 -20.25
N ALA A 365 20.50 0.26 -21.01
CA ALA A 365 20.54 0.46 -22.46
C ALA A 365 19.56 -0.47 -23.18
N LEU A 366 19.61 -1.76 -22.88
CA LEU A 366 18.70 -2.79 -23.41
C LEU A 366 17.23 -2.43 -23.16
N PHE A 367 16.87 -2.01 -21.94
CA PHE A 367 15.51 -1.60 -21.63
C PHE A 367 15.09 -0.32 -22.36
N ALA A 368 15.97 0.69 -22.44
CA ALA A 368 15.70 1.91 -23.21
C ALA A 368 15.48 1.62 -24.70
N ALA A 369 16.28 0.72 -25.30
CA ALA A 369 16.15 0.27 -26.68
C ALA A 369 14.83 -0.47 -26.92
N LYS A 370 14.55 -1.52 -26.13
CA LYS A 370 13.32 -2.33 -26.23
C LYS A 370 12.07 -1.46 -25.97
N GLN A 371 12.13 -0.46 -25.09
CA GLN A 371 11.05 0.49 -24.81
C GLN A 371 10.86 1.48 -25.98
N ALA A 372 11.95 1.98 -26.57
CA ALA A 372 11.87 2.82 -27.77
C ALA A 372 11.26 2.05 -28.96
N VAL A 373 11.59 0.77 -29.14
CA VAL A 373 10.94 -0.11 -30.12
C VAL A 373 9.45 -0.26 -29.81
N TYR A 374 9.08 -0.62 -28.57
CA TYR A 374 7.68 -0.75 -28.15
C TYR A 374 6.86 0.52 -28.46
N ARG A 375 7.36 1.68 -28.05
CA ARG A 375 6.69 2.97 -28.27
C ARG A 375 6.61 3.38 -29.74
N ARG A 376 7.66 3.13 -30.54
CA ARG A 376 7.70 3.50 -31.97
C ARG A 376 6.92 2.56 -32.89
N THR A 377 6.86 1.26 -32.60
CA THR A 377 6.30 0.25 -33.53
C THR A 377 5.02 -0.44 -33.04
N ARG A 378 4.63 -0.26 -31.77
CA ARG A 378 3.45 -0.91 -31.15
C ARG A 378 2.55 0.08 -30.40
N GLY A 379 2.60 1.37 -30.73
CA GLY A 379 1.72 2.40 -30.16
C GLY A 379 2.06 2.88 -28.74
N GLY A 380 2.85 2.14 -27.97
CA GLY A 380 3.45 2.64 -26.72
C GLY A 380 2.49 2.88 -25.56
N GLN A 381 1.44 2.07 -25.44
CA GLN A 381 0.38 2.25 -24.44
C GLN A 381 0.86 1.94 -23.02
N ILE A 382 0.40 2.75 -22.05
CA ILE A 382 0.72 2.62 -20.63
C ILE A 382 -0.49 2.02 -19.92
N PHE A 383 -0.24 1.02 -19.07
CA PHE A 383 -1.23 0.29 -18.30
C PHE A 383 -1.03 0.55 -16.79
N LYS A 384 -2.07 0.37 -15.97
CA LYS A 384 -1.94 0.30 -14.49
C LYS A 384 -1.70 -1.16 -14.09
N SER A 385 -0.75 -1.43 -13.21
CA SER A 385 -0.71 -2.73 -12.51
C SER A 385 -1.77 -2.75 -11.43
N ILE A 386 -2.48 -3.86 -11.22
CA ILE A 386 -3.37 -4.00 -10.06
C ILE A 386 -2.62 -3.74 -8.74
N ASP A 387 -3.33 -3.17 -7.77
CA ASP A 387 -2.86 -2.94 -6.41
C ASP A 387 -3.56 -3.82 -5.35
N ARG A 388 -4.66 -4.49 -5.75
CA ARG A 388 -5.38 -5.55 -5.03
C ARG A 388 -5.96 -6.59 -5.99
N TYR A 389 -6.27 -7.78 -5.53
CA TYR A 389 -7.16 -8.71 -6.25
C TYR A 389 -8.62 -8.29 -6.06
N GLY A 390 -9.49 -8.57 -7.05
CA GLY A 390 -10.89 -8.15 -7.02
C GLY A 390 -11.07 -6.70 -7.48
N GLN A 391 -11.89 -5.93 -6.77
CA GLN A 391 -12.30 -4.58 -7.17
C GLN A 391 -11.19 -3.54 -6.91
N GLN A 392 -10.71 -2.91 -7.97
CA GLN A 392 -9.77 -1.78 -7.94
C GLN A 392 -10.47 -0.48 -7.53
N GLU A 393 -9.69 0.54 -7.21
CA GLU A 393 -10.12 1.90 -6.84
C GLU A 393 -11.11 2.56 -7.82
N ASN A 394 -11.02 2.26 -9.12
CA ASN A 394 -11.93 2.76 -10.17
C ASN A 394 -13.17 1.87 -10.39
N GLY A 395 -13.43 0.91 -9.48
CA GLY A 395 -14.55 -0.03 -9.55
C GLY A 395 -14.36 -1.22 -10.51
N LEU A 396 -13.26 -1.26 -11.28
CA LEU A 396 -12.92 -2.38 -12.16
C LEU A 396 -12.64 -3.65 -11.33
N TRP A 397 -13.21 -4.79 -11.72
CA TRP A 397 -12.89 -6.09 -11.12
C TRP A 397 -11.81 -6.80 -11.91
N VAL A 398 -10.76 -7.27 -11.22
CA VAL A 398 -9.66 -8.02 -11.83
C VAL A 398 -9.37 -9.30 -11.04
N PHE A 399 -9.46 -10.43 -11.74
CA PHE A 399 -9.12 -11.76 -11.26
C PHE A 399 -8.00 -12.36 -12.13
N GLU A 400 -7.47 -13.52 -11.73
CA GLU A 400 -6.43 -14.22 -12.50
C GLU A 400 -6.92 -14.64 -13.91
N ASN A 401 -8.19 -15.00 -14.05
CA ASN A 401 -8.75 -15.56 -15.28
C ASN A 401 -9.75 -14.67 -16.04
N THR A 402 -10.17 -13.53 -15.49
CA THR A 402 -11.15 -12.61 -16.13
C THR A 402 -11.13 -11.21 -15.50
N GLN A 403 -11.70 -10.23 -16.20
CA GLN A 403 -11.98 -8.89 -15.67
C GLN A 403 -13.43 -8.49 -15.95
N PHE A 404 -13.99 -7.61 -15.09
CA PHE A 404 -15.28 -6.98 -15.32
C PHE A 404 -15.21 -5.46 -15.07
N THR A 405 -15.98 -4.72 -15.84
CA THR A 405 -16.28 -3.29 -15.60
C THR A 405 -17.03 -3.09 -14.26
N PRO A 406 -17.13 -1.84 -13.76
CA PRO A 406 -17.93 -1.54 -12.56
C PRO A 406 -19.42 -1.94 -12.67
N SER A 407 -19.95 -2.06 -13.89
CA SER A 407 -21.32 -2.50 -14.19
C SER A 407 -21.45 -4.02 -14.45
N GLY A 408 -20.40 -4.80 -14.16
CA GLY A 408 -20.40 -6.26 -14.29
C GLY A 408 -20.28 -6.78 -15.73
N GLN A 409 -20.10 -5.94 -16.75
CA GLN A 409 -19.80 -6.42 -18.10
C GLN A 409 -18.34 -6.91 -18.18
N GLN A 410 -18.12 -8.10 -18.74
CA GLN A 410 -16.78 -8.66 -18.94
C GLN A 410 -15.91 -7.76 -19.84
N THR A 411 -14.61 -7.67 -19.54
CA THR A 411 -13.66 -6.79 -20.25
C THR A 411 -12.26 -7.43 -20.32
N THR A 412 -11.35 -6.89 -21.13
CA THR A 412 -9.96 -7.36 -21.22
C THR A 412 -8.97 -6.36 -20.65
N GLU A 413 -7.75 -6.81 -20.33
CA GLU A 413 -6.62 -5.94 -19.95
C GLU A 413 -6.36 -4.80 -20.96
N ASN A 414 -6.70 -4.98 -22.24
CA ASN A 414 -6.49 -3.98 -23.31
C ASN A 414 -7.55 -2.88 -23.29
N ASP A 415 -8.77 -3.19 -22.87
CA ASP A 415 -9.88 -2.23 -22.81
C ASP A 415 -9.91 -1.51 -21.45
N SER A 416 -9.55 -2.23 -20.38
CA SER A 416 -9.46 -1.72 -19.01
C SER A 416 -8.17 -0.97 -18.69
N LEU A 417 -7.16 -1.07 -19.56
CA LEU A 417 -5.77 -0.64 -19.37
C LEU A 417 -5.15 -1.13 -18.06
N THR A 418 -5.65 -2.23 -17.50
CA THR A 418 -5.26 -2.73 -16.17
C THR A 418 -4.76 -4.17 -16.26
N VAL A 419 -3.54 -4.41 -15.78
CA VAL A 419 -2.82 -5.69 -15.88
C VAL A 419 -2.87 -6.45 -14.55
N PHE A 420 -3.16 -7.75 -14.62
CA PHE A 420 -3.07 -8.64 -13.46
C PHE A 420 -1.61 -8.91 -13.07
N ASP A 421 -1.27 -8.72 -11.79
CA ASP A 421 0.05 -9.01 -11.22
C ASP A 421 0.02 -10.35 -10.45
N PRO A 422 0.54 -11.44 -11.04
CA PRO A 422 0.56 -12.76 -10.39
C PRO A 422 1.57 -12.86 -9.24
N ALA A 423 2.25 -11.78 -8.84
CA ALA A 423 3.12 -11.72 -7.68
C ALA A 423 2.53 -10.93 -6.49
N LEU A 424 1.44 -10.19 -6.69
CA LEU A 424 0.93 -9.18 -5.75
C LEU A 424 0.70 -9.67 -4.31
N GLY A 425 0.16 -10.88 -4.15
CA GLY A 425 -0.10 -11.53 -2.85
C GLY A 425 0.86 -12.67 -2.48
N LYS A 426 1.86 -12.98 -3.32
CA LYS A 426 2.64 -14.24 -3.21
C LYS A 426 3.57 -14.33 -2.01
N GLU A 427 3.98 -13.22 -1.39
CA GLU A 427 4.90 -13.25 -0.24
C GLU A 427 4.17 -13.48 1.08
N ASP A 428 2.93 -13.00 1.18
CA ASP A 428 2.04 -13.17 2.33
C ASP A 428 1.03 -14.32 2.15
N PHE A 429 1.20 -15.13 1.09
CA PHE A 429 0.34 -16.27 0.72
C PHE A 429 -1.15 -15.91 0.50
N ILE A 430 -1.43 -14.69 0.04
CA ILE A 430 -2.80 -14.22 -0.22
C ILE A 430 -3.26 -14.73 -1.60
N PRO A 431 -4.35 -15.51 -1.68
CA PRO A 431 -4.86 -16.07 -2.94
C PRO A 431 -5.68 -15.03 -3.75
N CYS A 432 -5.89 -15.34 -5.03
CA CYS A 432 -6.85 -14.64 -5.90
C CYS A 432 -8.07 -15.56 -6.15
N PRO A 433 -9.31 -15.05 -6.17
CA PRO A 433 -10.45 -15.83 -6.66
C PRO A 433 -10.30 -16.18 -8.14
N ILE A 434 -10.65 -17.40 -8.52
CA ILE A 434 -10.79 -17.88 -9.90
C ILE A 434 -12.27 -17.99 -10.22
N GLN A 435 -12.75 -17.21 -11.18
CA GLN A 435 -14.16 -17.19 -11.56
C GLN A 435 -14.57 -18.45 -12.33
N ALA A 436 -15.76 -18.99 -12.08
CA ALA A 436 -16.33 -20.03 -12.93
C ALA A 436 -16.75 -19.45 -14.30
N GLN A 437 -17.04 -20.32 -15.27
CA GLN A 437 -17.64 -19.88 -16.53
C GLN A 437 -19.02 -19.26 -16.28
N GLY A 438 -19.26 -18.10 -16.88
CA GLY A 438 -20.51 -17.35 -16.76
C GLY A 438 -21.74 -18.21 -17.09
N ASN A 439 -22.76 -18.17 -16.21
CA ASN A 439 -23.94 -19.02 -16.31
C ASN A 439 -25.28 -18.32 -15.93
N GLY A 440 -25.29 -16.98 -15.93
CA GLY A 440 -26.44 -16.19 -15.47
C GLY A 440 -26.75 -16.52 -14.01
N THR A 441 -28.03 -16.64 -13.63
CA THR A 441 -28.44 -16.96 -12.25
C THR A 441 -28.45 -18.46 -11.92
N VAL A 442 -28.06 -19.34 -12.87
CA VAL A 442 -28.13 -20.80 -12.71
C VAL A 442 -27.20 -21.33 -11.62
N GLY A 443 -26.02 -20.73 -11.45
CA GLY A 443 -25.07 -21.04 -10.38
C GLY A 443 -25.68 -20.78 -8.99
N LEU A 444 -26.22 -19.58 -8.78
CA LEU A 444 -26.90 -19.19 -7.54
C LEU A 444 -28.12 -20.06 -7.24
N LYS A 445 -28.97 -20.34 -8.24
CA LYS A 445 -30.17 -21.16 -8.04
C LYS A 445 -29.81 -22.56 -7.54
N ARG A 446 -28.80 -23.21 -8.14
CA ARG A 446 -28.26 -24.50 -7.68
C ARG A 446 -27.65 -24.43 -6.28
N LEU A 447 -26.94 -23.34 -5.95
CA LEU A 447 -26.37 -23.15 -4.61
C LEU A 447 -27.47 -23.09 -3.54
N VAL A 448 -28.51 -22.28 -3.77
CA VAL A 448 -29.64 -22.15 -2.83
C VAL A 448 -30.50 -23.42 -2.80
N ASP A 449 -30.72 -24.09 -3.92
CA ASP A 449 -31.42 -25.39 -3.96
C ASP A 449 -30.70 -26.48 -3.14
N ALA A 450 -29.38 -26.58 -3.23
CA ALA A 450 -28.61 -27.48 -2.38
C ALA A 450 -28.59 -27.03 -0.90
N ALA A 451 -28.54 -25.71 -0.66
CA ALA A 451 -28.58 -25.15 0.69
C ALA A 451 -29.93 -25.39 1.40
N ARG A 452 -31.06 -25.34 0.67
CA ARG A 452 -32.39 -25.74 1.17
C ARG A 452 -32.39 -27.17 1.71
N VAL A 453 -31.73 -28.10 1.02
CA VAL A 453 -31.58 -29.49 1.45
C VAL A 453 -30.68 -29.61 2.69
N VAL A 454 -29.54 -28.90 2.73
CA VAL A 454 -28.56 -29.00 3.82
C VAL A 454 -29.03 -28.30 5.11
N PHE A 455 -29.61 -27.12 5.03
CA PHE A 455 -29.95 -26.30 6.20
C PHE A 455 -31.41 -26.41 6.64
N GLY A 456 -32.32 -26.88 5.77
CA GLY A 456 -33.74 -27.03 6.08
C GLY A 456 -34.44 -25.69 6.41
N THR A 457 -35.67 -25.76 6.93
CA THR A 457 -36.46 -24.59 7.34
C THR A 457 -35.79 -23.74 8.42
N GLU A 458 -35.04 -24.38 9.30
CA GLU A 458 -34.51 -23.79 10.53
C GLU A 458 -33.26 -22.92 10.35
N ASN A 459 -32.41 -23.24 9.35
CA ASN A 459 -31.14 -22.54 9.08
C ASN A 459 -31.05 -21.90 7.66
N ILE A 460 -32.06 -22.05 6.78
CA ILE A 460 -32.00 -21.49 5.41
C ILE A 460 -31.95 -19.95 5.38
N HIS A 461 -32.69 -19.28 6.26
CA HIS A 461 -32.69 -17.81 6.31
C HIS A 461 -31.33 -17.26 6.79
N GLN A 462 -30.68 -17.95 7.71
CA GLN A 462 -29.33 -17.66 8.18
C GLN A 462 -28.29 -17.82 7.07
N PHE A 463 -28.39 -18.88 6.26
CA PHE A 463 -27.58 -19.04 5.06
C PHE A 463 -27.83 -17.89 4.06
N LEU A 464 -29.08 -17.50 3.81
CA LEU A 464 -29.42 -16.38 2.94
C LEU A 464 -28.90 -15.04 3.47
N LEU A 465 -28.86 -14.83 4.79
CA LEU A 465 -28.23 -13.64 5.40
C LEU A 465 -26.70 -13.68 5.30
N CYS A 466 -26.06 -14.84 5.45
CA CYS A 466 -24.63 -15.01 5.15
C CYS A 466 -24.33 -14.66 3.67
N CYS A 467 -25.17 -15.12 2.73
CA CYS A 467 -25.07 -14.74 1.32
C CYS A 467 -25.31 -13.24 1.10
N GLY A 468 -26.34 -12.66 1.72
CA GLY A 468 -26.63 -11.22 1.66
C GLY A 468 -25.45 -10.37 2.14
N TRP A 469 -24.75 -10.80 3.20
CA TRP A 469 -23.53 -10.13 3.68
C TRP A 469 -22.36 -10.27 2.70
N VAL A 470 -22.15 -11.45 2.10
CA VAL A 470 -21.13 -11.65 1.05
C VAL A 470 -21.42 -10.74 -0.15
N ILE A 471 -22.67 -10.67 -0.62
CA ILE A 471 -23.08 -9.82 -1.74
C ILE A 471 -22.94 -8.34 -1.39
N ALA A 472 -23.36 -7.91 -0.19
CA ALA A 472 -23.09 -6.56 0.32
C ALA A 472 -21.59 -6.23 0.30
N GLY A 473 -20.76 -7.22 0.62
CA GLY A 473 -19.31 -7.10 0.62
C GLY A 473 -18.66 -6.97 -0.76
N LEU A 474 -19.33 -7.37 -1.84
CA LEU A 474 -18.93 -7.02 -3.21
C LEU A 474 -19.10 -5.52 -3.48
N HIS A 475 -20.01 -4.87 -2.76
CA HIS A 475 -20.26 -3.43 -2.82
C HIS A 475 -19.51 -2.65 -1.72
N PHE A 476 -18.59 -3.32 -0.99
CA PHE A 476 -17.89 -2.77 0.18
C PHE A 476 -17.27 -1.41 -0.08
N GLN A 477 -16.47 -1.23 -1.14
CA GLN A 477 -15.80 0.05 -1.39
C GLN A 477 -16.79 1.19 -1.70
N ALA A 478 -17.93 0.91 -2.35
CA ALA A 478 -18.99 1.90 -2.59
C ALA A 478 -19.71 2.29 -1.28
N ILE A 479 -20.13 1.29 -0.50
CA ILE A 479 -20.79 1.49 0.81
C ILE A 479 -19.86 2.24 1.77
N GLN A 480 -18.61 1.80 1.88
CA GLN A 480 -17.59 2.40 2.76
C GLN A 480 -17.21 3.83 2.33
N THR A 481 -17.42 4.21 1.07
CA THR A 481 -17.25 5.58 0.57
C THR A 481 -18.45 6.47 0.90
N ALA A 482 -19.68 5.95 0.77
CA ALA A 482 -20.90 6.71 1.05
C ALA A 482 -21.20 6.87 2.55
N GLU A 483 -21.00 5.80 3.33
CA GLU A 483 -21.43 5.68 4.73
C GLU A 483 -20.28 5.80 5.73
N GLY A 484 -19.04 5.56 5.30
CA GLY A 484 -17.87 5.49 6.18
C GLY A 484 -17.84 4.26 7.10
N ARG A 485 -18.78 3.32 6.93
CA ARG A 485 -18.98 2.11 7.75
C ARG A 485 -19.38 0.89 6.93
N PHE A 486 -19.12 -0.32 7.44
CA PHE A 486 -19.64 -1.59 6.93
C PHE A 486 -19.81 -2.63 8.06
N PRO A 487 -20.91 -3.41 8.11
CA PRO A 487 -21.17 -4.32 9.22
C PRO A 487 -20.28 -5.57 9.21
N ILE A 488 -19.88 -6.00 10.40
CA ILE A 488 -19.10 -7.23 10.61
C ILE A 488 -20.06 -8.39 10.85
N LEU A 489 -20.02 -9.43 10.02
CA LEU A 489 -20.84 -10.63 10.27
C LEU A 489 -20.27 -11.44 11.45
N ASN A 490 -21.14 -11.94 12.34
CA ASN A 490 -20.80 -13.02 13.26
C ASN A 490 -21.84 -14.14 13.17
N ALA A 491 -21.50 -15.21 12.44
CA ALA A 491 -22.28 -16.44 12.40
C ALA A 491 -21.88 -17.32 13.59
N TYR A 492 -22.81 -17.49 14.54
CA TYR A 492 -22.52 -18.13 15.83
C TYR A 492 -23.50 -19.24 16.17
N GLY A 493 -23.06 -20.23 16.94
CA GLY A 493 -23.86 -21.38 17.33
C GLY A 493 -22.98 -22.55 17.80
N SER A 494 -23.59 -23.65 18.28
CA SER A 494 -22.87 -24.85 18.75
C SER A 494 -21.94 -25.46 17.69
N VAL A 495 -21.05 -26.37 18.12
CA VAL A 495 -20.26 -27.20 17.20
C VAL A 495 -21.18 -28.22 16.55
N GLY A 496 -21.31 -28.20 15.21
CA GLY A 496 -22.21 -29.07 14.45
C GLY A 496 -23.31 -28.32 13.66
N THR A 497 -23.66 -27.10 14.09
CA THR A 497 -24.70 -26.21 13.51
C THR A 497 -24.54 -25.78 12.03
N GLY A 498 -23.55 -26.30 11.30
CA GLY A 498 -23.34 -25.99 9.88
C GLY A 498 -22.80 -24.59 9.56
N LYS A 499 -22.67 -23.66 10.53
CA LYS A 499 -22.26 -22.26 10.33
C LYS A 499 -21.04 -22.04 9.42
N THR A 500 -20.00 -22.87 9.54
CA THR A 500 -18.78 -22.77 8.72
C THR A 500 -19.07 -23.15 7.26
N ILE A 501 -19.78 -24.26 7.03
CA ILE A 501 -20.20 -24.72 5.69
C ILE A 501 -21.16 -23.72 5.04
N ALA A 502 -22.04 -23.06 5.82
CA ALA A 502 -22.91 -22.01 5.32
C ALA A 502 -22.12 -20.81 4.76
N LEU A 503 -20.99 -20.47 5.38
CA LEU A 503 -20.14 -19.37 4.92
C LEU A 503 -19.13 -19.77 3.84
N GLU A 504 -18.58 -20.99 3.86
CA GLU A 504 -17.88 -21.57 2.70
C GLU A 504 -18.80 -21.53 1.46
N ALA A 505 -20.06 -21.94 1.62
CA ALA A 505 -21.05 -21.93 0.55
C ALA A 505 -21.40 -20.51 0.07
N ALA A 506 -21.56 -19.55 0.98
CA ALA A 506 -21.76 -18.14 0.60
C ALA A 506 -20.53 -17.56 -0.14
N LEU A 507 -19.30 -17.82 0.34
CA LEU A 507 -18.06 -17.37 -0.30
C LEU A 507 -17.83 -17.98 -1.69
N SER A 508 -18.41 -19.14 -1.99
CA SER A 508 -18.34 -19.76 -3.34
C SER A 508 -18.92 -18.90 -4.47
N MET A 509 -19.78 -17.93 -4.13
CA MET A 509 -20.29 -16.92 -5.05
C MET A 509 -19.19 -15.97 -5.56
N VAL A 510 -18.07 -15.84 -4.83
CA VAL A 510 -16.94 -14.94 -5.14
C VAL A 510 -15.91 -15.59 -6.07
N GLY A 511 -15.75 -16.92 -5.99
CA GLY A 511 -14.82 -17.69 -6.82
C GLY A 511 -14.85 -19.19 -6.51
N THR A 512 -14.43 -20.01 -7.47
CA THR A 512 -14.47 -21.49 -7.39
C THR A 512 -13.59 -22.08 -6.30
N ASN A 513 -12.48 -21.40 -5.97
CA ASN A 513 -11.58 -21.68 -4.85
C ASN A 513 -11.95 -20.90 -3.57
N TRP A 514 -12.69 -19.78 -3.70
CA TRP A 514 -12.89 -18.82 -2.59
C TRP A 514 -13.74 -19.34 -1.43
N ALA A 515 -14.49 -20.44 -1.66
CA ALA A 515 -15.16 -21.19 -0.61
C ALA A 515 -14.20 -21.68 0.49
N ASP A 516 -12.99 -22.10 0.09
CA ASP A 516 -11.97 -22.61 0.99
C ASP A 516 -10.87 -21.54 1.20
N ASP A 517 -10.44 -20.84 0.15
CA ASP A 517 -9.39 -19.79 0.19
C ASP A 517 -9.82 -18.49 0.90
N GLY A 518 -11.12 -18.18 0.94
CA GLY A 518 -11.68 -17.02 1.65
C GLY A 518 -11.90 -17.25 3.16
N MET A 519 -11.64 -18.47 3.65
CA MET A 519 -11.80 -18.90 5.04
C MET A 519 -10.42 -18.90 5.75
N ILE A 520 -10.11 -17.85 6.50
CA ILE A 520 -8.84 -17.74 7.23
C ILE A 520 -8.96 -18.27 8.66
N SER A 521 -7.98 -19.06 9.12
CA SER A 521 -7.92 -19.54 10.50
C SER A 521 -6.49 -19.49 11.04
N LYS A 522 -6.34 -19.39 12.37
CA LYS A 522 -5.03 -19.41 13.09
C LYS A 522 -4.00 -18.35 12.65
N VAL A 523 -4.44 -17.30 11.95
CA VAL A 523 -3.61 -16.16 11.51
C VAL A 523 -3.47 -15.08 12.60
N SER A 524 -2.47 -14.19 12.44
CA SER A 524 -2.33 -13.00 13.30
C SER A 524 -3.10 -11.81 12.74
N ILE A 525 -3.54 -10.88 13.61
CA ILE A 525 -4.20 -9.61 13.22
C ILE A 525 -3.40 -8.84 12.15
N SER A 526 -2.06 -8.93 12.17
CA SER A 526 -1.21 -8.27 11.18
C SER A 526 -1.28 -8.90 9.78
N ALA A 527 -1.45 -10.23 9.69
CA ALA A 527 -1.66 -10.93 8.43
C ALA A 527 -3.08 -10.67 7.89
N VAL A 528 -4.08 -10.60 8.77
CA VAL A 528 -5.46 -10.23 8.41
C VAL A 528 -5.50 -8.81 7.82
N TYR A 529 -4.80 -7.84 8.43
CA TYR A 529 -4.67 -6.49 7.87
C TYR A 529 -3.98 -6.45 6.50
N GLU A 530 -2.97 -7.29 6.25
CA GLU A 530 -2.34 -7.35 4.92
C GLU A 530 -3.32 -7.96 3.90
N HIS A 531 -3.96 -9.08 4.23
CA HIS A 531 -4.96 -9.74 3.38
C HIS A 531 -6.10 -8.78 3.00
N LEU A 532 -6.72 -8.10 3.96
CA LEU A 532 -7.78 -7.12 3.70
C LEU A 532 -7.29 -5.88 2.94
N SER A 533 -5.98 -5.65 2.84
CA SER A 533 -5.41 -4.56 2.01
C SER A 533 -5.11 -4.99 0.57
N LYS A 534 -4.74 -6.26 0.36
CA LYS A 534 -4.50 -6.85 -0.97
C LYS A 534 -5.75 -7.39 -1.64
N THR A 535 -6.90 -7.41 -0.98
CA THR A 535 -8.20 -7.73 -1.59
C THR A 535 -9.11 -6.51 -1.60
N GLY A 536 -9.75 -6.22 -2.73
CA GLY A 536 -10.74 -5.15 -2.89
C GLY A 536 -12.15 -5.72 -3.08
N SER A 537 -13.05 -5.40 -2.16
CA SER A 537 -14.44 -5.90 -2.12
C SER A 537 -14.56 -7.43 -2.27
N LEU A 538 -13.62 -8.19 -1.71
CA LEU A 538 -13.69 -9.66 -1.63
C LEU A 538 -13.92 -10.06 -0.17
N PRO A 539 -15.12 -10.54 0.21
CA PRO A 539 -15.41 -10.95 1.57
C PRO A 539 -14.46 -12.06 2.05
N VAL A 540 -14.04 -11.94 3.31
CA VAL A 540 -13.17 -12.90 4.01
C VAL A 540 -13.82 -13.27 5.34
N ILE A 541 -13.73 -14.53 5.75
CA ILE A 541 -14.27 -15.02 7.03
C ILE A 541 -13.14 -15.56 7.90
N TRP A 542 -13.07 -15.10 9.15
CA TRP A 542 -12.12 -15.61 10.15
C TRP A 542 -12.81 -16.67 11.02
N ASP A 543 -12.41 -17.93 10.83
CA ASP A 543 -12.96 -19.09 11.54
C ASP A 543 -12.28 -19.34 12.89
N ASP A 544 -13.11 -19.44 13.93
CA ASP A 544 -12.78 -19.53 15.37
C ASP A 544 -11.50 -18.73 15.76
N PRO A 545 -11.55 -17.38 15.72
CA PRO A 545 -10.43 -16.52 16.12
C PRO A 545 -9.92 -16.83 17.54
N PRO A 546 -8.61 -16.63 17.80
CA PRO A 546 -7.97 -17.03 19.05
C PRO A 546 -8.54 -16.29 20.27
N ARG A 547 -8.80 -17.05 21.34
CA ARG A 547 -9.39 -16.58 22.60
C ARG A 547 -8.35 -16.51 23.72
N GLY A 548 -8.45 -15.55 24.62
CA GLY A 548 -7.51 -15.31 25.73
C GLY A 548 -7.29 -13.82 25.99
N ASP A 549 -6.14 -13.44 26.53
CA ASP A 549 -5.76 -12.04 26.86
C ASP A 549 -5.91 -11.04 25.69
N ASN A 550 -5.97 -11.55 24.45
CA ASN A 550 -6.08 -10.78 23.21
C ASN A 550 -7.54 -10.45 22.80
N THR A 551 -8.59 -10.79 23.56
CA THR A 551 -9.99 -10.39 23.22
C THR A 551 -10.10 -8.88 23.00
N ARG A 552 -9.41 -8.08 23.81
CA ARG A 552 -9.33 -6.62 23.63
C ARG A 552 -8.66 -6.20 22.31
N GLU A 553 -7.65 -6.94 21.83
CA GLU A 553 -7.03 -6.67 20.53
C GLU A 553 -7.99 -6.99 19.37
N LEU A 554 -8.77 -8.06 19.49
CA LEU A 554 -9.82 -8.44 18.53
C LEU A 554 -10.95 -7.40 18.51
N ASP A 555 -11.36 -6.87 19.65
CA ASP A 555 -12.38 -5.82 19.73
C ASP A 555 -11.89 -4.48 19.16
N GLU A 556 -10.64 -4.07 19.41
CA GLU A 556 -10.07 -2.87 18.77
C GLU A 556 -9.87 -3.07 17.25
N PHE A 557 -9.50 -4.28 16.82
CA PHE A 557 -9.50 -4.66 15.40
C PHE A 557 -10.90 -4.50 14.78
N CYS A 558 -11.94 -5.07 15.39
CA CYS A 558 -13.32 -4.94 14.93
C CYS A 558 -13.79 -3.48 14.89
N LYS A 559 -13.43 -2.67 15.90
CA LYS A 559 -13.73 -1.23 15.91
C LYS A 559 -13.11 -0.48 14.74
N ALA A 560 -11.88 -0.84 14.34
CA ALA A 560 -11.15 -0.24 13.24
C ALA A 560 -11.67 -0.69 11.86
N VAL A 561 -11.85 -1.99 11.62
CA VAL A 561 -12.24 -2.51 10.29
C VAL A 561 -13.70 -2.18 9.92
N TYR A 562 -14.63 -2.08 10.89
CA TYR A 562 -15.99 -1.57 10.66
C TYR A 562 -16.00 -0.16 10.04
N ASN A 563 -14.92 0.61 10.20
CA ASN A 563 -14.77 1.98 9.67
C ASN A 563 -13.60 2.09 8.66
N ALA A 564 -13.17 0.95 8.09
CA ALA A 564 -12.01 0.76 7.21
C ALA A 564 -10.74 1.53 7.62
N LYS A 565 -10.45 1.62 8.93
CA LYS A 565 -9.34 2.46 9.40
C LYS A 565 -7.98 1.84 9.05
N PRO A 566 -7.05 2.62 8.46
CA PRO A 566 -5.74 2.13 8.10
C PRO A 566 -4.86 1.97 9.34
N ARG A 567 -4.04 0.91 9.34
CA ARG A 567 -2.99 0.65 10.31
C ARG A 567 -1.63 0.94 9.68
N VAL A 568 -0.67 1.44 10.46
CA VAL A 568 0.72 1.62 10.01
C VAL A 568 1.62 0.67 10.80
N VAL A 569 2.38 -0.17 10.08
CA VAL A 569 3.27 -1.19 10.66
C VAL A 569 4.62 -1.12 9.94
N ARG A 570 5.69 -0.77 10.65
CA ARG A 570 7.07 -0.69 10.11
C ARG A 570 7.25 0.21 8.87
N GLY A 571 6.28 1.08 8.58
CA GLY A 571 6.24 1.94 7.39
C GLY A 571 5.25 1.49 6.31
N ASN A 572 4.79 0.23 6.33
CA ASN A 572 3.66 -0.21 5.50
C ASN A 572 2.35 0.40 6.06
N ARG A 573 1.45 0.85 5.17
CA ARG A 573 0.13 1.40 5.51
C ARG A 573 -0.96 0.43 5.04
N GLN A 574 -1.29 -0.52 5.91
CA GLN A 574 -2.33 -1.52 5.71
C GLN A 574 -3.71 -0.84 5.82
N THR A 575 -4.35 -0.55 4.69
CA THR A 575 -5.72 -0.01 4.65
C THR A 575 -6.68 -1.15 4.30
N PRO A 576 -7.77 -1.41 5.04
CA PRO A 576 -8.77 -2.41 4.63
C PRO A 576 -9.57 -1.95 3.41
N HIS A 577 -9.61 -2.78 2.36
CA HIS A 577 -10.41 -2.60 1.13
C HIS A 577 -11.43 -3.72 0.92
N SER A 578 -11.51 -4.67 1.85
CA SER A 578 -12.50 -5.76 1.88
C SER A 578 -13.13 -5.88 3.28
N PRO A 579 -14.35 -6.44 3.38
CA PRO A 579 -14.99 -6.70 4.65
C PRO A 579 -14.51 -8.02 5.27
N ILE A 580 -14.67 -8.13 6.59
CA ILE A 580 -14.40 -9.35 7.35
C ILE A 580 -15.60 -9.74 8.20
N GLY A 581 -15.89 -11.04 8.21
CA GLY A 581 -16.86 -11.68 9.08
C GLY A 581 -16.20 -12.79 9.90
N PHE A 582 -16.98 -13.41 10.79
CA PHE A 582 -16.48 -14.39 11.76
C PHE A 582 -17.43 -15.57 11.90
N THR A 583 -16.85 -16.75 12.13
CA THR A 583 -17.56 -17.96 12.60
C THR A 583 -17.05 -18.34 13.99
N THR A 584 -17.98 -18.51 14.93
CA THR A 584 -17.63 -18.69 16.35
C THR A 584 -18.62 -19.58 17.11
N ASN A 585 -18.18 -20.14 18.23
CA ASN A 585 -19.08 -20.89 19.15
C ASN A 585 -19.68 -20.01 20.28
N HIS A 586 -19.71 -18.67 20.12
CA HIS A 586 -20.14 -17.70 21.13
C HIS A 586 -20.34 -16.29 20.53
N ILE A 587 -21.00 -15.37 21.22
CA ILE A 587 -21.18 -13.99 20.74
C ILE A 587 -19.88 -13.18 20.89
N LEU A 588 -19.42 -12.56 19.79
CA LEU A 588 -18.31 -11.60 19.80
C LEU A 588 -18.75 -10.20 20.25
N GLY A 589 -17.82 -9.45 20.84
CA GLY A 589 -18.03 -8.07 21.31
C GLY A 589 -18.89 -7.92 22.57
N GLY A 590 -19.36 -9.01 23.18
CA GLY A 590 -20.25 -8.99 24.36
C GLY A 590 -19.62 -8.43 25.66
N GLU A 591 -18.31 -8.14 25.67
CA GLU A 591 -17.66 -7.45 26.79
C GLU A 591 -17.61 -5.92 26.61
N HIS A 592 -17.93 -5.41 25.42
CA HIS A 592 -17.77 -4.00 25.03
C HIS A 592 -18.85 -3.55 24.02
N ASP A 593 -19.83 -2.75 24.46
CA ASP A 593 -20.96 -2.24 23.66
C ASP A 593 -20.53 -1.56 22.34
N ALA A 594 -19.37 -0.90 22.36
CA ALA A 594 -18.76 -0.29 21.18
C ALA A 594 -18.34 -1.31 20.10
N ALA A 595 -17.91 -2.51 20.49
CA ALA A 595 -17.70 -3.64 19.58
C ALA A 595 -19.04 -4.33 19.26
N PHE A 596 -19.86 -4.63 20.28
CA PHE A 596 -21.16 -5.27 20.15
C PHE A 596 -22.05 -4.65 19.05
N THR A 597 -22.14 -3.31 19.01
CA THR A 597 -23.00 -2.56 18.06
C THR A 597 -22.45 -2.43 16.64
N ARG A 598 -21.32 -3.08 16.33
CA ARG A 598 -20.71 -3.15 14.99
C ARG A 598 -20.95 -4.48 14.26
N PHE A 599 -21.46 -5.48 14.97
CA PHE A 599 -21.77 -6.78 14.40
C PHE A 599 -23.18 -6.82 13.78
N SER A 600 -23.36 -7.74 12.84
CA SER A 600 -24.63 -8.39 12.52
C SER A 600 -24.53 -9.84 12.99
N ARG A 601 -25.28 -10.20 14.02
CA ARG A 601 -25.27 -11.55 14.61
C ARG A 601 -26.27 -12.45 13.88
N VAL A 602 -25.84 -13.66 13.52
CA VAL A 602 -26.69 -14.68 12.88
C VAL A 602 -26.56 -15.99 13.67
N PRO A 603 -27.61 -16.39 14.44
CA PRO A 603 -27.62 -17.62 15.22
C PRO A 603 -27.94 -18.84 14.36
N PHE A 604 -27.00 -19.78 14.26
CA PHE A 604 -27.21 -21.08 13.65
C PHE A 604 -27.61 -22.11 14.72
N TYR A 605 -28.67 -22.87 14.45
CA TYR A 605 -29.24 -23.85 15.37
C TYR A 605 -28.79 -25.28 15.03
N ASP A 606 -28.89 -26.21 15.99
CA ASP A 606 -28.43 -27.60 15.86
C ASP A 606 -29.37 -28.44 14.97
N CYS A 607 -29.26 -28.24 13.66
CA CYS A 607 -30.10 -28.87 12.64
C CYS A 607 -29.41 -28.88 11.26
N GLY A 608 -29.79 -29.84 10.40
CA GLY A 608 -29.34 -29.92 9.01
C GLY A 608 -29.19 -31.34 8.47
N ASN A 609 -29.17 -31.49 7.15
CA ASN A 609 -28.97 -32.76 6.46
C ASN A 609 -27.53 -32.88 5.95
N ILE A 610 -26.69 -33.56 6.74
CA ILE A 610 -25.28 -33.85 6.43
C ILE A 610 -25.12 -34.60 5.09
N GLN A 611 -26.13 -35.38 4.66
CA GLN A 611 -26.07 -36.12 3.39
C GLN A 611 -26.17 -35.23 2.14
N GLY A 612 -26.65 -33.98 2.28
CA GLY A 612 -26.72 -33.00 1.17
C GLY A 612 -25.42 -32.22 0.93
N ILE A 613 -24.43 -32.33 1.84
CA ILE A 613 -23.16 -31.58 1.75
C ILE A 613 -22.38 -31.86 0.45
N PRO A 614 -22.33 -33.09 -0.11
CA PRO A 614 -21.67 -33.35 -1.39
C PRO A 614 -22.30 -32.56 -2.56
N ASP A 615 -23.63 -32.45 -2.60
CA ASP A 615 -24.34 -31.69 -3.64
C ASP A 615 -24.15 -30.18 -3.45
N LEU A 616 -24.11 -29.70 -2.21
CA LEU A 616 -23.75 -28.31 -1.91
C LEU A 616 -22.31 -27.97 -2.37
N LYS A 617 -21.31 -28.80 -2.01
CA LYS A 617 -19.92 -28.66 -2.49
C LYS A 617 -19.78 -28.88 -4.01
N ALA A 618 -20.76 -29.48 -4.69
CA ALA A 618 -20.83 -29.51 -6.15
C ALA A 618 -21.41 -28.21 -6.73
N ALA A 619 -22.47 -27.66 -6.14
CA ALA A 619 -23.07 -26.38 -6.54
C ALA A 619 -22.13 -25.19 -6.33
N MET A 620 -21.37 -25.20 -5.23
CA MET A 620 -20.35 -24.19 -4.92
C MET A 620 -19.33 -23.98 -6.05
N LYS A 621 -18.99 -25.04 -6.81
CA LYS A 621 -18.05 -24.97 -7.94
C LYS A 621 -18.57 -24.22 -9.16
N VAL A 622 -19.86 -23.85 -9.18
CA VAL A 622 -20.48 -23.08 -10.29
C VAL A 622 -21.18 -21.80 -9.85
N ALA A 623 -21.27 -21.52 -8.54
CA ALA A 623 -21.96 -20.35 -7.99
C ALA A 623 -21.38 -19.01 -8.49
N SER A 624 -20.05 -18.90 -8.53
CA SER A 624 -19.33 -17.73 -9.08
C SER A 624 -19.54 -17.49 -10.58
N GLY A 625 -20.17 -18.40 -11.33
CA GLY A 625 -20.59 -18.14 -12.70
C GLY A 625 -21.74 -17.11 -12.80
N SER A 626 -22.32 -16.73 -11.66
CA SER A 626 -23.33 -15.67 -11.54
C SER A 626 -22.74 -14.32 -11.07
N PHE A 627 -21.41 -14.18 -10.98
CA PHE A 627 -20.76 -13.01 -10.36
C PHE A 627 -21.13 -11.66 -11.00
N GLU A 628 -21.37 -11.62 -12.32
CA GLU A 628 -21.82 -10.40 -13.00
C GLU A 628 -23.17 -9.88 -12.50
N GLU A 629 -24.11 -10.78 -12.18
CA GLU A 629 -25.44 -10.40 -11.68
C GLU A 629 -25.35 -9.83 -10.27
N LEU A 630 -24.46 -10.36 -9.43
CA LEU A 630 -24.23 -9.87 -8.07
C LEU A 630 -23.60 -8.46 -8.06
N ILE A 631 -22.75 -8.14 -9.06
CA ILE A 631 -22.28 -6.77 -9.28
C ILE A 631 -23.41 -5.87 -9.77
N ARG A 632 -24.25 -6.34 -10.71
CA ARG A 632 -25.36 -5.55 -11.27
C ARG A 632 -26.41 -5.11 -10.26
N ILE A 633 -26.52 -5.78 -9.10
CA ILE A 633 -27.37 -5.31 -7.99
C ILE A 633 -26.99 -3.87 -7.59
N GLY A 634 -25.69 -3.55 -7.51
CA GLY A 634 -25.21 -2.23 -7.07
C GLY A 634 -25.53 -1.92 -5.59
N TYR A 635 -25.44 -0.64 -5.21
CA TYR A 635 -25.72 -0.15 -3.85
C TYR A 635 -26.87 0.86 -3.87
N HIS A 636 -27.93 0.57 -3.11
CA HIS A 636 -29.19 1.33 -3.10
C HIS A 636 -29.50 1.91 -1.71
N PRO A 637 -28.87 3.03 -1.30
CA PRO A 637 -29.07 3.62 0.02
C PRO A 637 -30.53 3.97 0.32
N GLY A 638 -31.32 4.34 -0.69
CA GLY A 638 -32.75 4.67 -0.51
C GLY A 638 -33.58 3.50 0.01
N ASP A 639 -33.38 2.32 -0.57
CA ASP A 639 -34.11 1.09 -0.21
C ASP A 639 -33.61 0.53 1.13
N ILE A 640 -32.29 0.47 1.32
CA ILE A 640 -31.67 0.05 2.59
C ILE A 640 -32.16 0.93 3.74
N ASN A 641 -32.24 2.25 3.54
CA ASN A 641 -32.73 3.18 4.55
C ASN A 641 -34.27 3.15 4.69
N ALA A 642 -35.02 2.48 3.80
CA ALA A 642 -36.42 2.14 4.04
C ALA A 642 -36.53 0.94 5.00
N ILE A 643 -35.71 -0.10 4.81
CA ILE A 643 -35.63 -1.25 5.72
C ILE A 643 -35.10 -0.83 7.10
N GLU A 644 -34.09 0.05 7.16
CA GLU A 644 -33.59 0.60 8.43
C GLU A 644 -34.71 1.27 9.24
N ARG A 645 -35.57 2.06 8.60
CA ARG A 645 -36.70 2.74 9.29
C ARG A 645 -37.76 1.75 9.77
N GLU A 646 -38.03 0.68 9.03
CA GLU A 646 -38.90 -0.42 9.48
C GLU A 646 -38.30 -1.13 10.70
N PHE A 647 -36.98 -1.35 10.71
CA PHE A 647 -36.28 -2.05 11.79
C PHE A 647 -36.13 -1.18 13.04
N LEU A 648 -35.79 0.11 12.90
CA LEU A 648 -35.73 1.08 14.00
C LEU A 648 -37.06 1.19 14.75
N ALA A 649 -38.20 1.12 14.05
CA ALA A 649 -39.52 1.14 14.68
C ALA A 649 -39.81 -0.07 15.58
N ARG A 650 -39.05 -1.17 15.43
CA ARG A 650 -39.13 -2.39 16.28
C ARG A 650 -37.88 -2.60 17.16
N LEU A 651 -36.93 -1.66 17.13
CA LEU A 651 -35.68 -1.68 17.90
C LEU A 651 -35.57 -0.45 18.86
N PRO A 652 -36.59 -0.12 19.68
CA PRO A 652 -36.56 1.07 20.54
C PRO A 652 -35.50 1.03 21.66
N LEU A 653 -35.00 -0.16 22.03
CA LEU A 653 -33.97 -0.34 23.07
C LEU A 653 -32.57 -0.55 22.46
N ALA A 654 -32.49 -1.10 21.25
CA ALA A 654 -31.21 -1.39 20.60
C ALA A 654 -30.54 -0.14 20.03
N HIS A 655 -29.20 -0.15 20.00
CA HIS A 655 -28.43 0.94 19.41
C HIS A 655 -28.60 0.98 17.88
N ALA A 656 -29.12 2.10 17.34
CA ALA A 656 -29.52 2.31 15.93
C ALA A 656 -28.63 1.69 14.83
N ARG A 657 -27.29 1.65 14.99
CA ARG A 657 -26.38 0.88 14.10
C ARG A 657 -26.88 -0.52 13.77
N ILE A 658 -27.48 -1.24 14.72
CA ILE A 658 -27.93 -2.62 14.55
C ILE A 658 -29.04 -2.69 13.48
N ALA A 659 -29.98 -1.74 13.47
CA ALA A 659 -31.01 -1.65 12.44
C ALA A 659 -30.40 -1.50 11.04
N TRP A 660 -29.43 -0.59 10.86
CA TRP A 660 -28.72 -0.40 9.59
C TRP A 660 -27.87 -1.62 9.19
N ASN A 661 -27.12 -2.18 10.15
CA ASN A 661 -26.27 -3.36 9.95
C ASN A 661 -27.09 -4.57 9.45
N LEU A 662 -28.32 -4.75 9.98
CA LEU A 662 -29.26 -5.78 9.54
C LEU A 662 -29.94 -5.42 8.22
N ALA A 663 -30.41 -4.18 8.05
CA ALA A 663 -31.09 -3.70 6.85
C ALA A 663 -30.24 -3.88 5.58
N LEU A 664 -28.93 -3.60 5.65
CA LEU A 664 -28.00 -3.82 4.56
C LEU A 664 -27.96 -5.30 4.13
N ILE A 665 -27.82 -6.21 5.10
CA ILE A 665 -27.71 -7.66 4.82
C ILE A 665 -29.04 -8.22 4.30
N VAL A 666 -30.16 -7.79 4.88
CA VAL A 666 -31.50 -8.19 4.46
C VAL A 666 -31.79 -7.73 3.03
N PHE A 667 -31.46 -6.49 2.65
CA PHE A 667 -31.61 -5.99 1.28
C PHE A 667 -30.94 -6.92 0.25
N TYR A 668 -29.68 -7.29 0.47
CA TYR A 668 -28.96 -8.17 -0.46
C TYR A 668 -29.41 -9.63 -0.38
N ALA A 669 -29.93 -10.10 0.76
CA ALA A 669 -30.58 -11.41 0.86
C ALA A 669 -31.91 -11.45 0.08
N GLU A 670 -32.74 -10.40 0.15
CA GLU A 670 -33.95 -10.26 -0.67
C GLU A 670 -33.60 -10.21 -2.16
N LYS A 671 -32.58 -9.43 -2.55
CA LYS A 671 -32.12 -9.35 -3.95
C LYS A 671 -31.56 -10.67 -4.47
N LEU A 672 -30.94 -11.50 -3.64
CA LEU A 672 -30.57 -12.87 -4.01
C LEU A 672 -31.80 -13.75 -4.26
N VAL A 673 -32.81 -13.70 -3.38
CA VAL A 673 -34.07 -14.46 -3.54
C VAL A 673 -34.81 -14.02 -4.80
N GLU A 674 -34.88 -12.72 -5.09
CA GLU A 674 -35.43 -12.17 -6.34
C GLU A 674 -34.70 -12.73 -7.58
N LEU A 675 -33.36 -12.73 -7.60
CA LEU A 675 -32.56 -13.18 -8.74
C LEU A 675 -32.70 -14.68 -9.08
N ILE A 676 -33.21 -15.50 -8.17
CA ILE A 676 -33.35 -16.95 -8.38
C ILE A 676 -34.82 -17.43 -8.46
N ASP A 677 -35.80 -16.52 -8.51
CA ASP A 677 -37.23 -16.83 -8.32
C ASP A 677 -37.50 -17.66 -7.03
N GLY A 678 -36.91 -17.24 -5.91
CA GLY A 678 -37.12 -17.87 -4.60
C GLY A 678 -38.43 -17.45 -3.92
N CYS A 679 -38.70 -18.04 -2.75
CA CYS A 679 -39.93 -17.78 -1.99
C CYS A 679 -39.69 -17.48 -0.50
N GLU A 680 -38.44 -17.55 -0.05
CA GLU A 680 -37.99 -17.22 1.30
C GLU A 680 -38.18 -15.73 1.60
N GLN A 681 -38.44 -15.40 2.86
CA GLN A 681 -38.68 -14.02 3.29
C GLN A 681 -37.68 -13.62 4.39
N PRO A 682 -36.40 -13.35 4.04
CA PRO A 682 -35.37 -13.03 5.02
C PRO A 682 -35.70 -11.80 5.86
N ARG A 683 -36.41 -10.80 5.32
CA ARG A 683 -36.89 -9.64 6.11
C ARG A 683 -37.90 -10.05 7.18
N SER A 684 -38.95 -10.79 6.81
CA SER A 684 -39.95 -11.31 7.74
C SER A 684 -39.29 -12.17 8.83
N TRP A 685 -38.39 -13.07 8.44
CA TRP A 685 -37.64 -13.89 9.39
C TRP A 685 -36.77 -13.04 10.35
N VAL A 686 -36.09 -12.00 9.87
CA VAL A 686 -35.30 -11.07 10.72
C VAL A 686 -36.20 -10.28 11.68
N LEU A 687 -37.38 -9.84 11.23
CA LEU A 687 -38.36 -9.14 12.06
C LEU A 687 -38.92 -10.00 13.20
N ASP A 688 -39.08 -11.31 12.95
CA ASP A 688 -39.70 -12.23 13.90
C ASP A 688 -38.67 -12.97 14.78
N ASN A 689 -37.40 -13.08 14.35
CA ASN A 689 -36.37 -13.89 15.04
C ASN A 689 -35.16 -13.08 15.54
N LEU A 690 -34.57 -12.19 14.72
CA LEU A 690 -33.37 -11.44 15.14
C LEU A 690 -33.71 -10.15 15.88
N ILE A 691 -34.69 -9.39 15.40
CA ILE A 691 -35.06 -8.11 15.99
C ILE A 691 -35.52 -8.23 17.45
N PRO A 692 -36.26 -9.27 17.87
CA PRO A 692 -36.53 -9.50 19.29
C PRO A 692 -35.24 -9.72 20.11
N ILE A 693 -34.32 -10.57 19.64
CA ILE A 693 -33.04 -10.86 20.32
C ILE A 693 -32.16 -9.60 20.44
N GLU A 694 -32.12 -8.79 19.39
CA GLU A 694 -31.33 -7.55 19.35
C GLU A 694 -31.97 -6.39 20.14
N ASN A 695 -33.31 -6.34 20.23
CA ASN A 695 -34.00 -5.37 21.08
C ASN A 695 -33.91 -5.74 22.57
N ASP A 696 -33.88 -7.03 22.89
CA ASP A 696 -33.81 -7.54 24.26
C ASP A 696 -32.36 -7.84 24.69
N ALA A 697 -31.36 -7.22 24.06
CA ALA A 697 -29.93 -7.49 24.27
C ALA A 697 -29.41 -7.19 25.70
N ASP A 698 -30.18 -6.47 26.53
CA ASP A 698 -29.91 -6.26 27.96
C ASP A 698 -30.49 -7.38 28.88
N ASN A 699 -31.34 -8.28 28.33
CA ASN A 699 -32.21 -9.19 29.09
C ASN A 699 -32.31 -10.64 28.54
N ALA A 700 -32.10 -10.88 27.25
CA ALA A 700 -32.28 -12.20 26.62
C ALA A 700 -30.97 -13.02 26.53
N GLY A 701 -30.93 -14.31 26.88
CA GLY A 701 -31.94 -15.09 27.62
C GLY A 701 -31.74 -15.02 29.13
N ASP A 702 -32.75 -15.48 29.88
CA ASP A 702 -32.69 -15.60 31.35
C ASP A 702 -31.55 -16.54 31.79
N SER A 703 -30.43 -15.88 32.07
CA SER A 703 -29.16 -16.46 32.44
C SER A 703 -29.17 -16.99 33.87
N ILE A 704 -30.12 -16.55 34.70
CA ILE A 704 -30.33 -17.05 36.06
C ILE A 704 -31.11 -18.36 35.99
N ALA A 705 -32.21 -18.41 35.23
CA ALA A 705 -32.98 -19.65 35.03
C ALA A 705 -32.17 -20.74 34.32
N ASP A 706 -31.34 -20.41 33.32
CA ASP A 706 -30.46 -21.39 32.70
C ASP A 706 -29.33 -21.86 33.63
N PHE A 707 -28.75 -20.95 34.43
CA PHE A 707 -27.80 -21.34 35.46
C PHE A 707 -28.43 -22.26 36.51
N ILE A 708 -29.65 -21.96 36.98
CA ILE A 708 -30.43 -22.80 37.90
C ILE A 708 -30.68 -24.20 37.30
N ARG A 709 -31.03 -24.28 36.02
CA ARG A 709 -31.16 -25.54 35.27
C ARG A 709 -29.84 -26.32 35.23
N CYS A 710 -28.70 -25.64 35.03
CA CYS A 710 -27.38 -26.25 35.11
C CYS A 710 -27.06 -26.77 36.53
N LEU A 711 -27.42 -26.04 37.59
CA LEU A 711 -27.25 -26.51 38.98
C LEU A 711 -28.03 -27.81 39.24
N GLN A 712 -29.33 -27.82 38.91
CA GLN A 712 -30.20 -29.01 39.05
C GLN A 712 -29.63 -30.22 38.27
N SER A 713 -29.07 -29.99 37.08
CA SER A 713 -28.48 -31.05 36.25
C SER A 713 -27.08 -31.50 36.68
N LEU A 714 -26.34 -30.73 37.48
CA LEU A 714 -25.09 -31.15 38.14
C LEU A 714 -25.36 -31.93 39.43
N GLU A 715 -26.38 -31.53 40.17
CA GLU A 715 -26.84 -32.15 41.41
C GLU A 715 -27.34 -33.57 41.15
N GLY A 716 -28.20 -33.76 40.14
CA GLY A 716 -28.62 -35.09 39.66
C GLY A 716 -27.51 -35.95 39.00
N LYS A 717 -26.23 -35.55 39.11
CA LYS A 717 -25.04 -36.27 38.65
C LYS A 717 -23.96 -36.40 39.74
N ASP A 718 -24.30 -36.11 41.00
CA ASP A 718 -23.37 -36.01 42.14
C ASP A 718 -22.18 -35.05 41.92
N ALA A 719 -22.24 -34.16 40.92
CA ALA A 719 -21.12 -33.28 40.55
C ALA A 719 -21.03 -32.07 41.50
N ILE A 720 -22.18 -31.57 41.94
CA ILE A 720 -22.33 -30.68 43.09
C ILE A 720 -23.25 -31.34 44.13
N GLY A 721 -23.18 -30.89 45.38
CA GLY A 721 -23.94 -31.42 46.52
C GLY A 721 -23.63 -30.62 47.78
N SER A 722 -23.93 -31.14 48.98
CA SER A 722 -23.82 -30.41 50.27
C SER A 722 -22.45 -29.82 50.61
N TRP A 723 -21.38 -30.24 49.91
CA TRP A 723 -20.06 -29.62 50.00
C TRP A 723 -19.95 -28.27 49.26
N ASP A 724 -20.83 -27.95 48.29
CA ASP A 724 -20.79 -26.71 47.50
C ASP A 724 -22.18 -26.10 47.15
N LYS A 725 -23.30 -26.75 47.48
CA LYS A 725 -24.69 -26.24 47.40
C LYS A 725 -25.46 -26.70 48.65
N ARG A 726 -26.21 -25.81 49.32
CA ARG A 726 -27.09 -26.14 50.46
C ARG A 726 -28.23 -25.12 50.62
N LEU A 727 -29.26 -25.46 51.40
CA LEU A 727 -30.14 -24.44 51.98
C LEU A 727 -29.36 -23.62 53.02
N PHE A 728 -29.70 -22.33 53.14
CA PHE A 728 -29.17 -21.43 54.15
C PHE A 728 -30.32 -20.54 54.64
N THR A 729 -30.60 -20.60 55.94
CA THR A 729 -31.53 -19.66 56.59
C THR A 729 -30.73 -18.47 57.15
N ASP A 730 -31.14 -17.25 56.83
CA ASP A 730 -30.46 -16.05 57.31
C ASP A 730 -30.92 -15.58 58.71
N GLU A 731 -30.29 -14.51 59.20
CA GLU A 731 -30.55 -13.91 60.51
C GLU A 731 -31.99 -13.38 60.70
N ASN A 732 -32.76 -13.24 59.61
CA ASN A 732 -34.17 -12.81 59.62
C ASN A 732 -35.15 -13.97 59.39
N GLY A 733 -34.65 -15.21 59.25
CA GLY A 733 -35.46 -16.38 58.94
C GLY A 733 -35.77 -16.58 57.45
N VAL A 734 -35.17 -15.81 56.54
CA VAL A 734 -35.37 -15.99 55.10
C VAL A 734 -34.52 -17.15 54.60
N GLN A 735 -35.10 -18.04 53.80
CA GLN A 735 -34.42 -19.19 53.23
C GLN A 735 -33.86 -18.89 51.84
N TRP A 736 -32.62 -19.32 51.61
CA TRP A 736 -31.86 -19.10 50.39
C TRP A 736 -31.20 -20.41 49.91
N VAL A 737 -30.98 -20.55 48.60
CA VAL A 737 -30.05 -21.56 48.09
C VAL A 737 -28.65 -20.97 48.07
N ALA A 738 -27.80 -21.41 49.00
CA ALA A 738 -26.40 -21.01 49.07
C ALA A 738 -25.54 -21.92 48.18
N ILE A 739 -24.80 -21.34 47.26
CA ILE A 739 -23.79 -22.04 46.43
C ILE A 739 -22.38 -21.49 46.68
N TYR A 740 -21.36 -22.34 46.56
CA TYR A 740 -19.96 -21.92 46.51
C TYR A 740 -19.51 -21.73 45.04
N PRO A 741 -19.49 -20.49 44.51
CA PRO A 741 -19.27 -20.23 43.10
C PRO A 741 -17.88 -20.67 42.62
N GLY A 742 -16.87 -20.73 43.49
CA GLY A 742 -15.50 -21.12 43.13
C GLY A 742 -15.34 -22.59 42.70
N SER A 743 -16.23 -23.47 43.14
CA SER A 743 -16.26 -24.88 42.74
C SER A 743 -17.39 -25.14 41.73
N VAL A 744 -18.60 -24.65 42.03
CA VAL A 744 -19.79 -24.80 41.18
C VAL A 744 -19.55 -24.26 39.76
N TRP A 745 -18.90 -23.10 39.61
CA TRP A 745 -18.61 -22.54 38.29
C TRP A 745 -17.66 -23.43 37.47
N SER A 746 -16.70 -24.10 38.11
CA SER A 746 -15.77 -25.01 37.44
C SER A 746 -16.51 -26.20 36.81
N GLU A 747 -17.46 -26.81 37.54
CA GLU A 747 -18.26 -27.91 37.02
C GLU A 747 -19.33 -27.45 36.01
N VAL A 748 -19.94 -26.27 36.17
CA VAL A 748 -20.83 -25.68 35.15
C VAL A 748 -20.08 -25.43 33.84
N GLN A 749 -18.91 -24.79 33.90
CA GLN A 749 -18.09 -24.50 32.72
C GLN A 749 -17.57 -25.78 32.04
N LYS A 750 -17.27 -26.83 32.82
CA LYS A 750 -16.81 -28.14 32.35
C LYS A 750 -17.90 -29.02 31.74
N ALA A 751 -19.13 -28.95 32.24
CA ALA A 751 -20.24 -29.83 31.84
C ALA A 751 -21.22 -29.19 30.84
N PHE A 752 -21.36 -27.86 30.85
CA PHE A 752 -22.32 -27.13 30.01
C PHE A 752 -21.67 -26.01 29.17
N ASN A 753 -20.59 -25.39 29.66
CA ASN A 753 -19.89 -24.28 29.00
C ASN A 753 -20.89 -23.21 28.46
N PRO A 754 -21.67 -22.56 29.34
CA PRO A 754 -22.81 -21.72 28.94
C PRO A 754 -22.38 -20.59 27.99
N ALA A 755 -23.10 -20.45 26.87
CA ALA A 755 -22.78 -19.51 25.80
C ALA A 755 -23.40 -18.10 26.00
N THR A 756 -24.30 -17.95 26.97
CA THR A 756 -25.13 -16.77 27.21
C THR A 756 -24.66 -15.88 28.36
N TYR A 757 -23.89 -16.41 29.32
CA TYR A 757 -23.41 -15.66 30.49
C TYR A 757 -22.04 -16.16 30.97
N ASN A 758 -21.33 -15.30 31.71
CA ASN A 758 -20.13 -15.64 32.44
C ASN A 758 -20.29 -15.34 33.94
N GLN A 759 -19.38 -15.83 34.77
CA GLN A 759 -19.45 -15.68 36.24
C GLN A 759 -19.59 -14.20 36.69
N LYS A 760 -19.04 -13.25 35.93
CA LYS A 760 -19.08 -11.82 36.27
C LYS A 760 -20.41 -11.17 35.87
N SER A 761 -20.98 -11.49 34.70
CA SER A 761 -22.30 -11.00 34.29
C SER A 761 -23.41 -11.58 35.17
N LEU A 762 -23.35 -12.89 35.42
CA LEU A 762 -24.29 -13.62 36.27
C LEU A 762 -24.30 -13.07 37.71
N LYS A 763 -23.14 -12.71 38.27
CA LYS A 763 -23.04 -12.08 39.59
C LYS A 763 -23.77 -10.73 39.66
N VAL A 764 -23.79 -9.95 38.58
CA VAL A 764 -24.52 -8.67 38.52
C VAL A 764 -26.02 -8.90 38.34
N GLN A 765 -26.42 -9.84 37.48
CA GLN A 765 -27.83 -10.20 37.29
C GLN A 765 -28.46 -10.77 38.57
N LEU A 766 -27.74 -11.64 39.30
CA LEU A 766 -28.21 -12.23 40.56
C LEU A 766 -28.54 -11.15 41.61
N VAL A 767 -27.74 -10.08 41.68
CA VAL A 767 -28.02 -8.94 42.59
C VAL A 767 -29.23 -8.11 42.11
N LYS A 768 -29.47 -8.00 40.79
CA LYS A 768 -30.69 -7.34 40.27
C LYS A 768 -31.98 -8.05 40.70
N VAL A 769 -31.96 -9.38 40.85
CA VAL A 769 -33.11 -10.19 41.31
C VAL A 769 -33.14 -10.41 42.84
N GLY A 770 -32.38 -9.62 43.61
CA GLY A 770 -32.40 -9.68 45.08
C GLY A 770 -31.49 -10.74 45.73
N GLY A 771 -30.69 -11.47 44.95
CA GLY A 771 -29.69 -12.40 45.47
C GLY A 771 -28.49 -11.71 46.11
N VAL A 772 -27.91 -12.34 47.14
CA VAL A 772 -26.81 -11.77 47.95
C VAL A 772 -25.50 -12.49 47.63
N VAL A 773 -24.43 -11.72 47.37
CA VAL A 773 -23.15 -12.27 46.90
C VAL A 773 -22.02 -12.09 47.91
N ASP A 774 -21.11 -13.07 47.94
CA ASP A 774 -19.91 -13.17 48.77
C ASP A 774 -20.14 -13.30 50.30
N LYS A 775 -21.39 -13.52 50.77
CA LYS A 775 -21.73 -13.82 52.18
C LYS A 775 -20.99 -15.08 52.65
N ALA A 776 -20.45 -15.07 53.86
CA ALA A 776 -19.72 -16.21 54.41
C ALA A 776 -20.70 -17.29 54.94
N VAL A 777 -20.62 -18.52 54.39
CA VAL A 777 -21.51 -19.66 54.74
C VAL A 777 -20.67 -20.93 54.98
N ARG A 778 -21.14 -21.80 55.87
CA ARG A 778 -20.52 -23.11 56.19
C ARG A 778 -20.95 -24.20 55.20
N PHE A 779 -20.01 -24.71 54.41
CA PHE A 779 -20.19 -25.90 53.57
C PHE A 779 -19.22 -27.01 53.99
N TYR A 780 -19.47 -28.26 53.62
CA TYR A 780 -18.50 -29.33 53.86
C TYR A 780 -17.18 -29.11 53.08
N ALA A 781 -16.06 -29.55 53.67
CA ALA A 781 -14.72 -29.22 53.24
C ALA A 781 -14.29 -29.91 51.94
N SER A 782 -14.79 -31.13 51.69
CA SER A 782 -14.44 -31.94 50.50
C SER A 782 -15.60 -32.84 50.07
N ARG A 783 -15.76 -33.00 48.75
CA ARG A 783 -16.67 -33.97 48.12
C ARG A 783 -16.35 -35.40 48.57
N ASP A 784 -15.07 -35.76 48.63
CA ASP A 784 -14.64 -37.12 48.96
C ASP A 784 -14.93 -37.48 50.43
N GLU A 785 -14.85 -36.51 51.35
CA GLU A 785 -15.22 -36.69 52.76
C GLU A 785 -16.73 -36.96 52.91
N VAL A 786 -17.58 -36.18 52.22
CA VAL A 786 -19.04 -36.37 52.24
C VAL A 786 -19.45 -37.69 51.60
N LEU A 787 -18.89 -38.04 50.43
CA LEU A 787 -19.19 -39.30 49.76
C LEU A 787 -18.66 -40.52 50.55
N ALA A 788 -17.52 -40.40 51.24
CA ALA A 788 -17.03 -41.43 52.16
C ALA A 788 -17.94 -41.57 53.39
N TYR A 789 -18.38 -40.46 53.98
CA TYR A 789 -19.31 -40.45 55.11
C TYR A 789 -20.64 -41.11 54.79
N ASN A 790 -21.28 -40.73 53.66
CA ASN A 790 -22.55 -41.29 53.24
C ASN A 790 -22.43 -42.80 52.94
N ARG A 791 -21.33 -43.25 52.32
CA ARG A 791 -21.02 -44.67 52.14
C ARG A 791 -20.80 -45.39 53.47
N ALA A 792 -20.16 -44.75 54.45
CA ALA A 792 -19.94 -45.32 55.78
C ALA A 792 -21.23 -45.41 56.61
N LEU A 793 -22.19 -44.49 56.44
CA LEU A 793 -23.55 -44.61 57.00
C LEU A 793 -24.29 -45.80 56.39
N LEU A 794 -24.28 -45.94 55.06
CA LEU A 794 -24.93 -47.05 54.34
C LEU A 794 -24.29 -48.43 54.58
N THR A 795 -23.06 -48.48 55.11
CA THR A 795 -22.32 -49.71 55.43
C THR A 795 -21.99 -49.86 56.92
N ALA A 796 -22.67 -49.08 57.77
CA ALA A 796 -22.40 -48.99 59.20
C ALA A 796 -22.53 -50.36 59.89
N LYS A 797 -21.43 -50.82 60.50
CA LYS A 797 -21.39 -52.05 61.29
C LYS A 797 -21.70 -51.75 62.74
N CYS A 798 -22.33 -52.71 63.42
CA CYS A 798 -22.36 -52.71 64.87
C CYS A 798 -21.01 -53.16 65.44
N ASP A 799 -20.67 -52.68 66.63
CA ASP A 799 -19.59 -53.21 67.45
C ASP A 799 -19.96 -54.59 68.06
N THR A 800 -19.05 -55.17 68.84
CA THR A 800 -19.24 -56.45 69.54
C THR A 800 -20.28 -56.41 70.66
N GLN A 801 -20.90 -55.26 70.92
CA GLN A 801 -21.99 -55.07 71.88
C GLN A 801 -23.33 -54.74 71.16
N GLY A 802 -23.35 -54.77 69.82
CA GLY A 802 -24.54 -54.50 69.01
C GLY A 802 -24.82 -53.01 68.76
N LYS A 803 -23.94 -52.10 69.18
CA LYS A 803 -24.12 -50.65 69.04
C LYS A 803 -23.56 -50.17 67.70
N LEU A 804 -24.33 -49.35 66.98
CA LEU A 804 -23.96 -48.85 65.66
C LEU A 804 -22.71 -47.97 65.72
N ILE A 805 -21.65 -48.34 64.99
CA ILE A 805 -20.44 -47.52 64.84
C ILE A 805 -20.78 -46.38 63.89
N ARG A 806 -21.09 -45.20 64.44
CA ARG A 806 -21.33 -43.99 63.65
C ARG A 806 -20.00 -43.44 63.12
N PRO A 807 -19.83 -43.21 61.80
CA PRO A 807 -18.68 -42.50 61.28
C PRO A 807 -18.65 -41.04 61.78
N HIS A 808 -17.47 -40.41 61.79
CA HIS A 808 -17.35 -38.98 62.09
C HIS A 808 -17.93 -38.14 60.93
N PRO A 809 -18.74 -37.11 61.21
CA PRO A 809 -19.27 -36.24 60.17
C PRO A 809 -18.13 -35.45 59.49
N PRO A 810 -18.25 -35.17 58.17
CA PRO A 810 -17.27 -34.40 57.42
C PRO A 810 -17.16 -32.97 57.95
N GLN A 811 -15.96 -32.38 57.90
CA GLN A 811 -15.74 -31.04 58.46
C GLN A 811 -16.43 -29.97 57.62
N LYS A 812 -17.05 -28.98 58.26
CA LYS A 812 -17.54 -27.76 57.59
C LYS A 812 -16.47 -26.65 57.63
N LYS A 813 -16.39 -25.84 56.58
CA LYS A 813 -15.51 -24.67 56.45
C LYS A 813 -16.29 -23.47 55.93
N MET A 814 -15.91 -22.27 56.37
CA MET A 814 -16.44 -21.02 55.83
C MET A 814 -15.99 -20.87 54.36
N LYS A 815 -16.94 -20.68 53.45
CA LYS A 815 -16.69 -20.28 52.06
C LYS A 815 -17.51 -19.02 51.74
N LYS A 816 -17.04 -18.19 50.80
CA LYS A 816 -17.83 -17.07 50.27
C LYS A 816 -18.87 -17.62 49.29
N ALA A 817 -20.13 -17.55 49.68
CA ALA A 817 -21.26 -18.07 48.92
C ALA A 817 -21.90 -17.00 48.03
N TRP A 818 -22.70 -17.45 47.06
CA TRP A 818 -23.83 -16.66 46.56
C TRP A 818 -25.13 -17.27 47.11
N LEU A 819 -26.01 -16.41 47.63
CA LEU A 819 -27.35 -16.74 48.07
C LEU A 819 -28.31 -16.42 46.92
N ILE A 820 -29.00 -17.44 46.42
CA ILE A 820 -30.00 -17.33 45.36
C ILE A 820 -31.39 -17.39 46.02
N PRO A 821 -32.32 -16.47 45.70
CA PRO A 821 -33.71 -16.54 46.15
C PRO A 821 -34.34 -17.91 45.87
N LEU A 822 -35.13 -18.43 46.81
CA LEU A 822 -35.62 -19.80 46.79
C LEU A 822 -36.76 -20.02 45.78
N ASP A 823 -37.58 -19.00 45.59
CA ASP A 823 -38.68 -18.92 44.63
C ASP A 823 -38.24 -19.13 43.18
N LEU A 824 -37.02 -18.73 42.82
CA LEU A 824 -36.45 -18.91 41.48
C LEU A 824 -36.21 -20.39 41.10
N PHE A 825 -36.32 -21.34 42.05
CA PHE A 825 -36.14 -22.77 41.78
C PHE A 825 -37.44 -23.52 41.42
N GLY A 826 -38.61 -22.88 41.59
CA GLY A 826 -39.88 -23.31 40.97
C GLY A 826 -40.44 -24.67 41.38
N LEU A 827 -40.14 -25.19 42.58
CA LEU A 827 -40.58 -26.50 43.07
C LEU A 827 -40.96 -26.47 44.56
N ASP A 828 -41.95 -27.28 44.94
CA ASP A 828 -42.13 -27.70 46.34
C ASP A 828 -40.93 -28.56 46.78
N LEU A 829 -40.32 -28.21 47.91
CA LEU A 829 -39.04 -28.77 48.34
C LEU A 829 -39.22 -29.87 49.39
N LEU A 830 -39.02 -31.13 48.98
CA LEU A 830 -39.04 -32.31 49.87
C LEU A 830 -37.69 -33.05 49.99
N ASP A 831 -36.67 -32.70 49.20
CA ASP A 831 -35.37 -33.39 49.16
C ASP A 831 -34.16 -32.43 49.14
N ILE A 832 -34.14 -31.41 50.01
CA ILE A 832 -32.90 -30.67 50.33
C ILE A 832 -32.58 -30.79 51.83
N ASP A 833 -31.33 -31.13 52.11
CA ASP A 833 -30.71 -31.29 53.44
C ASP A 833 -31.08 -30.09 54.37
N PRO A 834 -31.80 -30.31 55.48
CA PRO A 834 -32.34 -29.23 56.31
C PRO A 834 -31.24 -28.47 57.07
N ASP A 835 -31.52 -27.20 57.39
CA ASP A 835 -30.57 -26.33 58.09
C ASP A 835 -30.62 -26.54 59.61
N ASP A 836 -30.05 -27.67 60.06
CA ASP A 836 -29.96 -28.06 61.48
C ASP A 836 -29.01 -27.16 62.34
N GLU A 837 -28.46 -26.06 61.81
CA GLU A 837 -27.55 -25.14 62.52
C GLU A 837 -28.15 -23.72 62.69
N PRO A 838 -28.04 -23.10 63.88
CA PRO A 838 -28.47 -21.71 64.08
C PRO A 838 -27.55 -20.71 63.32
N PRO A 839 -28.03 -19.47 63.05
CA PRO A 839 -27.31 -18.48 62.25
C PRO A 839 -25.90 -18.17 62.79
N ASN A 840 -24.94 -18.03 61.86
CA ASN A 840 -23.52 -17.89 62.17
C ASN A 840 -23.20 -16.62 62.98
N ASN A 841 -22.76 -16.80 64.22
CA ASN A 841 -22.14 -15.72 65.00
C ASN A 841 -20.67 -15.52 64.54
N PRO A 842 -20.21 -14.29 64.23
CA PRO A 842 -19.00 -14.07 63.43
C PRO A 842 -17.70 -13.93 64.24
N THR A 843 -17.53 -14.67 65.34
CA THR A 843 -16.39 -14.53 66.27
C THR A 843 -15.69 -15.87 66.56
N ASP A 844 -14.80 -16.27 65.66
CA ASP A 844 -13.80 -17.35 65.85
C ASP A 844 -12.62 -17.10 64.89
N ASP A 845 -11.81 -16.06 65.16
CA ASP A 845 -10.51 -15.84 64.51
C ASP A 845 -9.41 -16.49 65.37
N ASP A 846 -8.81 -17.58 64.89
CA ASP A 846 -7.65 -18.25 65.53
C ASP A 846 -6.35 -18.04 64.71
N PRO A 847 -5.40 -17.21 65.18
CA PRO A 847 -4.22 -16.83 64.40
C PRO A 847 -2.92 -17.57 64.80
N GLY A 848 -2.44 -18.45 63.92
CA GLY A 848 -1.08 -19.01 63.99
C GLY A 848 -0.72 -19.82 62.74
N ASN A 849 0.55 -20.04 62.38
CA ASN A 849 1.85 -19.62 62.94
C ASN A 849 2.92 -19.92 61.85
N GLY A 850 3.96 -19.14 61.55
CA GLY A 850 4.38 -17.81 61.99
C GLY A 850 5.80 -17.50 61.46
N SER A 851 6.43 -16.42 61.93
CA SER A 851 7.86 -16.12 61.71
C SER A 851 8.36 -15.25 62.86
N GLY A 852 9.49 -15.61 63.46
CA GLY A 852 9.84 -15.17 64.82
C GLY A 852 10.47 -13.78 64.94
N GLY A 853 10.19 -13.11 66.07
CA GLY A 853 10.85 -11.89 66.52
C GLY A 853 10.53 -11.61 67.99
N SER A 854 11.56 -11.49 68.84
CA SER A 854 11.39 -11.35 70.29
C SER A 854 11.33 -9.87 70.73
N SER A 855 10.41 -9.50 71.64
CA SER A 855 10.79 -9.16 73.04
C SER A 855 9.67 -8.52 73.90
N ASN A 856 9.51 -9.08 75.11
CA ASN A 856 9.23 -8.49 76.44
C ASN A 856 8.09 -7.47 76.73
N ASN A 857 7.45 -7.74 77.88
CA ASN A 857 6.75 -6.82 78.83
C ASN A 857 5.39 -6.23 78.40
N SER A 858 4.40 -6.03 79.30
CA SER A 858 4.17 -6.51 80.70
C SER A 858 2.78 -6.04 81.19
N THR A 859 2.10 -6.79 82.10
CA THR A 859 1.17 -6.33 83.19
C THR A 859 0.01 -5.36 82.85
N ASP A 860 -1.24 -5.45 83.36
CA ASP A 860 -1.75 -6.07 84.60
C ASP A 860 -3.32 -5.93 84.73
N TRP A 861 -3.91 -6.58 85.76
CA TRP A 861 -5.23 -6.34 86.42
C TRP A 861 -6.60 -6.43 85.70
N ASP A 862 -7.36 -7.47 86.06
CA ASP A 862 -8.76 -7.57 86.54
C ASP A 862 -9.75 -6.38 86.42
N ASP A 863 -11.05 -6.63 86.10
CA ASP A 863 -12.12 -6.92 87.10
C ASP A 863 -13.52 -7.23 86.46
N ILE A 864 -14.45 -7.84 87.22
CA ILE A 864 -15.88 -8.08 86.82
C ILE A 864 -16.82 -8.01 88.06
N PRO A 865 -18.06 -7.46 87.96
CA PRO A 865 -19.21 -8.26 88.43
C PRO A 865 -20.58 -8.09 87.71
N THR A 866 -21.36 -9.19 87.80
CA THR A 866 -22.82 -9.50 87.71
C THR A 866 -23.88 -8.37 87.89
N ASP A 867 -25.20 -8.48 87.61
CA ASP A 867 -26.20 -9.57 87.28
C ASP A 867 -27.47 -8.92 86.59
N THR A 868 -28.73 -9.40 86.42
CA THR A 868 -29.56 -10.61 86.77
C THR A 868 -30.84 -10.71 85.88
N GLN A 869 -31.33 -11.94 85.55
CA GLN A 869 -32.74 -12.50 85.56
C GLN A 869 -33.98 -11.74 84.94
N LEU A 870 -35.15 -12.29 84.49
CA LEU A 870 -35.73 -13.65 84.21
C LEU A 870 -37.15 -13.62 83.50
N VAL A 871 -37.34 -14.29 82.33
CA VAL A 871 -38.53 -15.05 81.78
C VAL A 871 -39.94 -14.37 81.47
N PRO A 872 -41.08 -15.02 81.03
CA PRO A 872 -41.63 -14.88 79.64
C PRO A 872 -43.19 -14.73 79.46
N ASN A 873 -43.70 -14.79 78.20
CA ASN A 873 -44.90 -15.54 77.68
C ASN A 873 -45.41 -14.98 76.30
N CYS A 874 -46.35 -15.57 75.52
CA CYS A 874 -46.66 -16.97 75.10
C CYS A 874 -47.89 -16.96 74.12
N GLU A 875 -47.89 -17.74 73.02
CA GLU A 875 -49.08 -18.19 72.19
C GLU A 875 -50.00 -17.10 71.54
N THR A 876 -50.89 -17.31 70.54
CA THR A 876 -51.34 -18.40 69.60
C THR A 876 -51.74 -17.71 68.24
N VAL A 877 -51.59 -18.23 67.01
CA VAL A 877 -52.25 -19.32 66.23
C VAL A 877 -53.70 -19.03 65.73
N GLU A 878 -54.05 -19.55 64.54
CA GLU A 878 -55.36 -19.55 63.79
C GLU A 878 -55.63 -18.38 62.79
N THR A 879 -56.37 -18.55 61.67
CA THR A 879 -56.31 -19.50 60.51
C THR A 879 -57.27 -19.05 59.38
N ALA A 880 -57.08 -19.57 58.14
CA ALA A 880 -58.08 -19.65 57.04
C ALA A 880 -58.60 -18.33 56.40
N GLU A 881 -59.28 -18.32 55.23
CA GLU A 881 -59.11 -19.03 53.94
C GLU A 881 -60.03 -18.36 52.88
N THR A 882 -59.89 -18.71 51.59
CA THR A 882 -60.80 -18.41 50.46
C THR A 882 -60.84 -16.98 49.90
N ALA A 883 -61.40 -16.83 48.70
CA ALA A 883 -61.36 -15.63 47.86
C ALA A 883 -62.68 -15.47 47.09
N GLU A 884 -62.97 -14.26 46.58
CA GLU A 884 -63.80 -14.08 45.38
C GLU A 884 -63.56 -12.71 44.72
N THR A 885 -64.22 -12.46 43.58
CA THR A 885 -63.95 -11.34 42.64
C THR A 885 -65.03 -10.25 42.71
N PHE A 886 -64.73 -9.00 42.29
CA PHE A 886 -65.44 -8.30 41.18
C PHE A 886 -64.95 -6.85 40.90
N GLU A 887 -65.07 -6.49 39.61
CA GLU A 887 -65.14 -5.22 38.85
C GLU A 887 -64.91 -3.78 39.43
N SER A 888 -64.15 -3.01 38.63
CA SER A 888 -64.34 -1.60 38.16
C SER A 888 -64.74 -0.43 39.11
N ASN A 889 -64.06 0.72 38.96
CA ASN A 889 -64.60 1.84 38.16
C ASN A 889 -63.62 3.01 37.89
N ASP A 890 -64.02 3.85 36.91
CA ASP A 890 -63.33 5.02 36.35
C ASP A 890 -62.80 6.07 37.34
N TRP A 891 -61.75 6.79 36.92
CA TRP A 891 -61.73 8.26 36.97
C TRP A 891 -61.07 8.83 35.70
N VAL A 892 -61.84 9.57 34.91
CA VAL A 892 -61.36 10.38 33.78
C VAL A 892 -61.73 11.82 34.04
N SER A 893 -60.77 12.76 34.01
CA SER A 893 -60.93 14.05 33.32
C SER A 893 -59.71 14.99 33.46
N SER A 894 -59.41 15.69 32.35
CA SER A 894 -59.32 17.16 32.28
C SER A 894 -57.95 17.89 32.18
N TRP A 895 -57.67 18.38 30.95
CA TRP A 895 -57.02 19.65 30.59
C TRP A 895 -55.49 19.75 30.82
N ASP A 896 -54.69 20.20 29.85
CA ASP A 896 -54.70 21.48 29.09
C ASP A 896 -54.26 22.69 29.92
N ASP A 897 -53.01 22.69 30.40
CA ASP A 897 -52.24 23.92 30.67
C ASP A 897 -50.72 23.66 30.88
N LEU A 898 -49.87 23.81 29.84
CA LEU A 898 -48.47 24.28 29.98
C LEU A 898 -47.74 24.65 28.65
N VAL A 899 -48.33 25.50 27.81
CA VAL A 899 -47.64 26.03 26.60
C VAL A 899 -47.53 27.56 26.64
N ALA A 900 -46.70 28.10 27.55
CA ALA A 900 -46.28 29.51 27.53
C ALA A 900 -45.01 29.82 28.36
N GLY A 901 -43.99 30.43 27.71
CA GLY A 901 -42.82 31.08 28.36
C GLY A 901 -41.71 30.14 28.86
N VAL A 902 -40.45 30.55 29.02
CA VAL A 902 -39.73 31.82 28.72
C VAL A 902 -38.30 31.40 28.30
N SER A 903 -37.79 31.62 27.08
CA SER A 903 -37.40 32.90 26.46
C SER A 903 -36.18 33.64 27.06
N SER A 904 -35.13 32.94 27.52
CA SER A 904 -33.81 33.59 27.72
C SER A 904 -32.57 32.67 27.74
N LEU A 905 -31.69 32.79 26.72
CA LEU A 905 -30.24 33.07 26.84
C LEU A 905 -29.57 33.04 25.45
N LYS A 906 -28.60 33.94 25.20
CA LYS A 906 -27.89 34.08 23.92
C LYS A 906 -26.49 33.44 23.95
N PRO A 907 -26.04 32.74 22.90
CA PRO A 907 -24.63 32.69 22.51
C PRO A 907 -24.22 33.97 21.72
N PRO A 908 -22.92 34.30 21.63
CA PRO A 908 -22.45 35.55 21.01
C PRO A 908 -22.44 35.52 19.48
N GLN A 909 -22.62 36.69 18.86
CA GLN A 909 -22.49 36.89 17.41
C GLN A 909 -21.02 37.09 17.01
N GLY A 910 -20.63 36.51 15.88
CA GLY A 910 -19.38 36.79 15.16
C GLY A 910 -19.68 36.96 13.66
N ASN A 911 -19.03 37.91 13.00
CA ASN A 911 -19.39 38.37 11.65
C ASN A 911 -19.27 37.27 10.59
N LEU A 912 -20.32 37.04 9.78
CA LEU A 912 -20.27 36.15 8.61
C LEU A 912 -21.29 36.50 7.49
N GLU A 913 -21.69 37.78 7.36
CA GLU A 913 -22.69 38.22 6.37
C GLU A 913 -22.12 38.95 5.13
N THR A 914 -20.80 39.17 5.04
CA THR A 914 -20.18 39.88 3.90
C THR A 914 -19.71 38.96 2.77
N GLU A 915 -19.42 37.68 3.03
CA GLU A 915 -18.84 36.76 2.01
C GLU A 915 -19.88 36.04 1.15
N GLN A 916 -21.13 35.88 1.62
CA GLN A 916 -22.14 35.09 0.87
C GLN A 916 -22.74 35.82 -0.34
N VAL A 917 -22.56 37.14 -0.47
CA VAL A 917 -23.11 37.93 -1.59
C VAL A 917 -22.20 37.88 -2.83
N GLU A 918 -20.87 37.90 -2.66
CA GLU A 918 -19.93 37.86 -3.79
C GLU A 918 -19.88 36.47 -4.45
N ILE A 919 -19.97 35.39 -3.66
CA ILE A 919 -19.95 34.00 -4.15
C ILE A 919 -21.16 33.70 -5.05
N ALA A 920 -22.34 34.24 -4.73
CA ALA A 920 -23.54 34.07 -5.56
C ALA A 920 -23.41 34.74 -6.93
N GLN A 921 -22.74 35.90 -7.00
CA GLN A 921 -22.53 36.63 -8.26
C GLN A 921 -21.45 35.96 -9.12
N ALA A 922 -20.36 35.46 -8.50
CA ALA A 922 -19.30 34.73 -9.20
C ALA A 922 -19.82 33.45 -9.89
N ASN A 923 -20.62 32.64 -9.20
CA ASN A 923 -21.17 31.41 -9.76
C ASN A 923 -22.12 31.68 -10.95
N THR A 924 -22.90 32.76 -10.88
CA THR A 924 -23.84 33.13 -11.95
C THR A 924 -23.13 33.57 -13.23
N ALA A 925 -21.94 34.17 -13.13
CA ALA A 925 -21.10 34.45 -14.29
C ALA A 925 -20.51 33.18 -14.91
N LEU A 926 -19.96 32.27 -14.08
CA LEU A 926 -19.29 31.05 -14.56
C LEU A 926 -20.23 30.12 -15.35
N THR A 927 -21.51 30.05 -14.97
CA THR A 927 -22.53 29.25 -15.68
C THR A 927 -22.97 29.89 -17.00
N LYS A 928 -22.68 31.17 -17.27
CA LYS A 928 -23.00 31.83 -18.54
C LYS A 928 -21.94 31.54 -19.60
N ASP A 929 -20.68 31.80 -19.28
CA ASP A 929 -19.53 31.57 -20.19
C ASP A 929 -19.46 30.10 -20.64
N MET A 930 -19.77 29.16 -19.75
CA MET A 930 -19.72 27.73 -20.05
C MET A 930 -20.83 27.25 -21.01
N ASN A 931 -21.96 27.98 -21.10
CA ASN A 931 -23.01 27.67 -22.09
C ASN A 931 -22.68 28.26 -23.46
N GLU A 932 -22.14 29.49 -23.54
CA GLU A 932 -21.71 30.10 -24.81
C GLU A 932 -20.63 29.25 -25.51
N VAL A 933 -19.74 28.59 -24.74
CA VAL A 933 -18.75 27.63 -25.27
C VAL A 933 -19.37 26.32 -25.77
N CYS A 934 -20.47 25.86 -25.17
CA CYS A 934 -21.17 24.65 -25.63
C CYS A 934 -21.91 24.87 -26.96
N ASP A 935 -22.59 26.02 -27.11
CA ASP A 935 -23.27 26.37 -28.35
C ASP A 935 -22.27 26.57 -29.51
N GLU A 936 -21.12 27.22 -29.27
CA GLU A 936 -20.08 27.42 -30.28
C GLU A 936 -19.37 26.12 -30.73
N LEU A 937 -19.58 25.01 -30.01
CA LEU A 937 -19.11 23.66 -30.37
C LEU A 937 -20.16 22.85 -31.15
N ALA A 938 -21.45 23.10 -30.94
CA ALA A 938 -22.54 22.43 -31.66
C ALA A 938 -22.53 22.79 -33.17
N ASP A 939 -22.39 24.07 -33.50
CA ASP A 939 -22.38 24.58 -34.88
C ASP A 939 -21.20 24.07 -35.73
N LYS A 940 -20.14 23.52 -35.11
CA LYS A 940 -18.92 23.06 -35.81
C LYS A 940 -18.94 21.57 -36.19
N LEU A 941 -20.03 20.85 -35.97
CA LEU A 941 -20.14 19.40 -36.19
C LEU A 941 -21.12 18.97 -37.30
N VAL A 942 -21.63 19.90 -38.11
CA VAL A 942 -22.72 19.64 -39.08
C VAL A 942 -22.25 19.43 -40.53
N GLU A 943 -21.06 19.90 -40.93
CA GLU A 943 -20.57 19.79 -42.32
C GLU A 943 -19.63 18.59 -42.57
N THR A 944 -20.19 17.41 -42.86
CA THR A 944 -19.68 16.47 -43.90
C THR A 944 -20.65 15.31 -44.16
N SER A 945 -21.68 15.57 -44.98
CA SER A 945 -22.59 14.53 -45.53
C SER A 945 -22.22 14.15 -46.98
N LEU A 946 -22.82 13.05 -47.48
CA LEU A 946 -22.82 12.43 -48.83
C LEU A 946 -22.14 11.03 -48.82
N ASP A 947 -22.74 9.96 -49.36
CA ASP A 947 -24.15 9.68 -49.70
C ASP A 947 -24.35 8.14 -49.81
N PRO A 948 -25.56 7.57 -49.67
CA PRO A 948 -25.77 6.11 -49.53
C PRO A 948 -26.05 5.38 -50.86
N VAL A 949 -25.40 4.22 -51.10
CA VAL A 949 -25.61 3.41 -52.32
C VAL A 949 -25.66 1.89 -52.04
N SER A 950 -26.87 1.34 -52.15
CA SER A 950 -27.30 -0.05 -52.47
C SER A 950 -26.65 -1.28 -51.81
N GLU A 951 -27.52 -2.18 -51.33
CA GLU A 951 -27.24 -3.62 -51.23
C GLU A 951 -26.92 -4.24 -52.60
N VAL A 952 -25.94 -5.14 -52.66
CA VAL A 952 -25.89 -6.21 -53.68
C VAL A 952 -25.42 -7.51 -53.01
N SER A 953 -26.32 -8.48 -52.92
CA SER A 953 -25.94 -9.87 -52.65
C SER A 953 -25.53 -10.56 -53.95
N LEU A 954 -24.45 -11.36 -53.93
CA LEU A 954 -24.36 -12.59 -54.72
C LEU A 954 -23.16 -13.47 -54.32
N THR A 955 -23.37 -14.78 -54.46
CA THR A 955 -22.41 -15.86 -54.26
C THR A 955 -21.55 -16.11 -55.49
N SER A 956 -20.30 -16.55 -55.32
CA SER A 956 -19.63 -17.41 -56.31
C SER A 956 -18.60 -18.34 -55.68
N THR A 957 -18.57 -19.60 -56.14
CA THR A 957 -17.78 -20.71 -55.58
C THR A 957 -16.81 -21.27 -56.62
N THR A 958 -15.53 -21.47 -56.26
CA THR A 958 -14.62 -22.48 -56.85
C THR A 958 -13.48 -22.75 -55.85
N HIS A 959 -13.29 -23.95 -55.27
CA HIS A 959 -12.91 -25.27 -55.82
C HIS A 959 -11.43 -25.39 -56.28
N PHE A 960 -10.65 -26.17 -55.53
CA PHE A 960 -9.87 -27.38 -55.93
C PHE A 960 -9.48 -28.08 -54.60
N GLN A 961 -9.96 -29.28 -54.27
CA GLN A 961 -9.38 -30.60 -54.61
C GLN A 961 -7.85 -30.67 -54.43
N GLY A 962 -7.25 -31.58 -53.66
CA GLY A 962 -7.79 -32.64 -52.78
C GLY A 962 -6.84 -33.84 -52.72
N LEU A 963 -6.87 -34.66 -51.65
CA LEU A 963 -6.50 -36.11 -51.58
C LEU A 963 -6.39 -36.59 -50.11
N GLN A 964 -7.16 -37.62 -49.78
CA GLN A 964 -6.89 -38.65 -48.77
C GLN A 964 -6.61 -39.97 -49.54
N PRO A 965 -6.18 -41.11 -48.94
CA PRO A 965 -6.28 -41.54 -47.52
C PRO A 965 -4.87 -41.89 -46.93
N GLU A 966 -4.61 -42.63 -45.83
CA GLU A 966 -5.09 -43.98 -45.41
C GLU A 966 -5.18 -44.20 -43.89
N THR A 967 -6.07 -45.12 -43.53
CA THR A 967 -6.11 -45.99 -42.33
C THR A 967 -6.54 -47.38 -42.84
N PRO A 968 -6.26 -48.54 -42.18
CA PRO A 968 -6.60 -48.78 -40.76
C PRO A 968 -5.70 -49.83 -40.02
N LEU A 969 -6.23 -50.35 -38.89
CA LEU A 969 -5.81 -51.53 -38.10
C LEU A 969 -4.58 -51.35 -37.17
N GLY A 970 -4.55 -51.94 -35.97
CA GLY A 970 -5.52 -52.84 -35.34
C GLY A 970 -5.33 -53.03 -33.82
N PHE A 971 -6.17 -53.89 -33.23
CA PHE A 971 -6.32 -54.13 -31.78
C PHE A 971 -5.06 -54.61 -31.04
N ALA A 972 -4.93 -54.16 -29.79
CA ALA A 972 -4.43 -54.99 -28.67
C ALA A 972 -5.06 -54.52 -27.34
N GLN A 973 -5.49 -55.46 -26.49
CA GLN A 973 -5.68 -55.24 -25.05
C GLN A 973 -4.42 -55.72 -24.33
N GLU A 974 -4.10 -55.18 -23.15
CA GLU A 974 -3.90 -56.00 -21.92
C GLU A 974 -3.64 -55.16 -20.65
N HIS A 975 -3.49 -55.86 -19.53
CA HIS A 975 -3.74 -55.42 -18.15
C HIS A 975 -2.61 -54.59 -17.48
N PRO A 976 -2.90 -53.90 -16.36
CA PRO A 976 -1.90 -53.14 -15.61
C PRO A 976 -0.91 -54.03 -14.85
N VAL A 977 0.34 -53.59 -14.74
CA VAL A 977 1.35 -54.18 -13.87
C VAL A 977 1.84 -53.14 -12.88
N SER A 978 1.60 -53.39 -11.59
CA SER A 978 2.19 -52.64 -10.49
C SER A 978 3.68 -52.96 -10.36
N PHE A 979 4.54 -51.95 -10.18
CA PHE A 979 5.85 -52.14 -9.60
C PHE A 979 6.00 -51.33 -8.31
N VAL A 980 6.28 -52.05 -7.23
CA VAL A 980 6.61 -51.49 -5.92
C VAL A 980 8.11 -51.25 -5.87
N SER A 981 8.53 -50.10 -5.35
CA SER A 981 9.90 -49.88 -4.87
C SER A 981 9.83 -49.15 -3.53
N GLU A 982 9.98 -49.90 -2.44
CA GLU A 982 10.08 -49.33 -1.10
C GLU A 982 11.40 -48.56 -0.95
N VAL A 983 11.33 -47.30 -0.51
CA VAL A 983 12.43 -46.63 0.18
C VAL A 983 11.84 -45.94 1.41
N SER A 984 12.51 -46.10 2.55
CA SER A 984 11.97 -45.80 3.88
C SER A 984 11.84 -44.30 4.16
N ASN A 985 10.62 -43.86 4.53
CA ASN A 985 10.39 -42.57 5.16
C ASN A 985 10.89 -42.58 6.61
N SER A 986 12.12 -42.12 6.86
CA SER A 986 12.58 -41.74 8.19
C SER A 986 12.06 -40.32 8.53
N ALA A 987 10.88 -40.26 9.14
CA ALA A 987 10.24 -39.00 9.53
C ALA A 987 11.02 -38.27 10.64
N VAL A 988 11.97 -37.42 10.26
CA VAL A 988 12.57 -36.43 11.17
C VAL A 988 11.53 -35.33 11.37
N ALA A 989 10.85 -35.37 12.52
CA ALA A 989 9.87 -34.36 12.89
C ALA A 989 10.54 -33.00 13.16
N THR A 990 10.58 -32.13 12.14
CA THR A 990 10.97 -30.73 12.31
C THR A 990 9.88 -29.98 13.06
N SER A 991 10.04 -29.89 14.39
CA SER A 991 9.22 -29.03 15.25
C SER A 991 9.15 -27.61 14.69
N PRO A 992 7.95 -26.99 14.61
CA PRO A 992 7.84 -25.62 14.13
C PRO A 992 8.63 -24.67 15.02
N ILE A 993 9.39 -23.77 14.38
CA ILE A 993 10.18 -22.74 15.07
C ILE A 993 9.20 -21.81 15.78
N LYS A 994 9.34 -21.67 17.11
CA LYS A 994 8.61 -20.65 17.87
C LYS A 994 9.22 -19.28 17.61
N ASP A 995 8.42 -18.36 17.07
CA ASP A 995 8.77 -16.94 17.02
C ASP A 995 8.85 -16.36 18.44
N ASP A 996 10.06 -15.97 18.82
CA ASP A 996 10.40 -15.56 20.19
C ASP A 996 10.15 -14.04 20.35
N THR A 997 8.87 -13.64 20.41
CA THR A 997 8.48 -12.24 20.68
C THR A 997 9.10 -11.71 21.97
N PRO A 998 9.53 -10.42 22.03
CA PRO A 998 10.45 -9.93 23.03
C PRO A 998 9.87 -9.92 24.45
N ARG A 999 10.26 -10.90 25.26
CA ARG A 999 10.08 -10.92 26.72
C ARG A 999 11.40 -10.61 27.40
N THR A 1000 11.36 -10.03 28.59
CA THR A 1000 12.52 -9.96 29.48
C THR A 1000 12.98 -11.39 29.77
N LEU A 1001 14.26 -11.70 29.56
CA LEU A 1001 14.75 -13.08 29.55
C LEU A 1001 16.09 -13.21 30.27
N THR A 1002 16.14 -14.09 31.28
CA THR A 1002 17.32 -14.34 32.09
C THR A 1002 18.28 -15.31 31.38
N LEU A 1003 19.47 -14.84 31.04
CA LEU A 1003 20.60 -15.67 30.60
C LEU A 1003 21.52 -15.98 31.78
N ARG A 1004 22.47 -16.90 31.58
CA ARG A 1004 23.67 -16.99 32.41
C ARG A 1004 24.87 -16.38 31.68
N ASP A 1005 25.70 -15.66 32.42
CA ASP A 1005 26.97 -15.09 31.95
C ASP A 1005 28.08 -16.15 31.86
N ALA A 1006 29.32 -15.72 31.59
CA ALA A 1006 30.50 -16.59 31.58
C ALA A 1006 30.97 -17.06 32.97
N SER A 1007 30.34 -16.60 34.07
CA SER A 1007 30.57 -17.05 35.45
C SER A 1007 29.48 -18.00 35.97
N GLY A 1008 28.37 -18.15 35.23
CA GLY A 1008 27.16 -18.88 35.63
C GLY A 1008 26.11 -18.03 36.36
N THR A 1009 26.38 -16.75 36.58
CA THR A 1009 25.50 -15.76 37.21
C THR A 1009 24.33 -15.40 36.29
N LEU A 1010 23.13 -15.23 36.86
CA LEU A 1010 21.92 -14.91 36.09
C LEU A 1010 21.86 -13.40 35.77
N ILE A 1011 21.80 -13.07 34.48
CA ILE A 1011 21.64 -11.70 33.95
C ILE A 1011 20.29 -11.61 33.23
N GLU A 1012 19.43 -10.68 33.65
CA GLU A 1012 18.21 -10.35 32.92
C GLU A 1012 18.52 -9.47 31.70
N LEU A 1013 18.18 -9.96 30.49
CA LEU A 1013 18.16 -9.13 29.30
C LEU A 1013 16.81 -8.41 29.19
N PRO A 1014 16.78 -7.07 29.09
CA PRO A 1014 15.55 -6.33 28.80
C PRO A 1014 15.05 -6.58 27.37
N ALA A 1015 13.73 -6.43 27.18
CA ALA A 1015 13.07 -6.58 25.88
C ALA A 1015 13.58 -5.58 24.80
N GLU A 1016 14.07 -4.40 25.20
CA GLU A 1016 14.75 -3.44 24.33
C GLU A 1016 16.29 -3.53 24.44
N TYR A 1017 17.00 -3.20 23.35
CA TYR A 1017 18.47 -3.09 23.39
C TYR A 1017 18.92 -1.96 24.35
N PRO A 1018 19.83 -2.22 25.32
CA PRO A 1018 20.30 -1.21 26.28
C PRO A 1018 21.02 -0.02 25.64
N GLY A 1019 20.26 1.02 25.27
CA GLY A 1019 20.74 2.17 24.50
C GLY A 1019 19.72 2.77 23.53
N SER A 1020 18.45 2.35 23.60
CA SER A 1020 17.33 2.69 22.69
C SER A 1020 16.93 4.17 22.59
N ARG A 1021 17.73 5.13 23.09
CA ARG A 1021 17.42 6.57 23.11
C ARG A 1021 18.40 7.51 22.38
N ALA A 1022 19.36 7.00 21.60
CA ALA A 1022 20.39 7.81 20.92
C ALA A 1022 20.45 7.63 19.38
N ARG A 1023 20.74 8.72 18.64
CA ARG A 1023 20.68 8.83 17.16
C ARG A 1023 21.59 7.88 16.33
N ASN A 1024 22.46 7.06 16.93
CA ASN A 1024 23.45 6.22 16.24
C ASN A 1024 23.12 4.71 16.21
N GLN A 1025 21.91 4.32 16.62
CA GLN A 1025 21.48 2.93 16.86
C GLN A 1025 21.83 1.90 15.78
N THR A 1026 21.77 2.24 14.49
CA THR A 1026 21.98 1.25 13.41
C THR A 1026 23.44 0.80 13.23
N LYS A 1027 24.39 1.40 13.96
CA LYS A 1027 25.84 1.11 13.83
C LYS A 1027 26.39 0.24 14.96
N GLU A 1028 26.02 0.48 16.22
CA GLU A 1028 26.63 -0.22 17.37
C GLU A 1028 26.32 -1.74 17.40
N PRO A 1029 25.05 -2.20 17.27
CA PRO A 1029 24.74 -3.63 17.24
C PRO A 1029 25.39 -4.36 16.05
N ARG A 1030 25.51 -3.69 14.89
CA ARG A 1030 26.20 -4.24 13.71
C ARG A 1030 27.71 -4.35 13.90
N LEU A 1031 28.33 -3.43 14.65
CA LEU A 1031 29.74 -3.51 15.02
C LEU A 1031 29.99 -4.65 16.01
N ILE A 1032 29.12 -4.80 17.02
CA ILE A 1032 29.19 -5.91 17.99
C ILE A 1032 28.99 -7.25 17.27
N ALA A 1033 27.97 -7.38 16.42
CA ALA A 1033 27.72 -8.60 15.65
C ALA A 1033 28.88 -8.95 14.70
N LYS A 1034 29.50 -7.95 14.06
CA LYS A 1034 30.70 -8.17 13.26
C LYS A 1034 31.87 -8.68 14.09
N LEU A 1035 32.09 -8.14 15.29
CA LEU A 1035 33.17 -8.58 16.19
C LEU A 1035 32.92 -9.99 16.74
N LEU A 1036 31.69 -10.31 17.12
CA LEU A 1036 31.28 -11.66 17.53
C LEU A 1036 31.48 -12.69 16.38
N ARG A 1037 31.21 -12.32 15.12
CA ARG A 1037 31.51 -13.16 13.95
C ARG A 1037 33.01 -13.39 13.69
N THR A 1038 33.88 -12.56 14.27
CA THR A 1038 35.35 -12.69 14.16
C THR A 1038 36.02 -13.19 15.44
N MET A 1039 35.23 -13.55 16.45
CA MET A 1039 35.69 -14.02 17.76
C MET A 1039 36.27 -15.44 17.64
N GLN A 1040 37.52 -15.65 18.05
CA GLN A 1040 38.23 -16.94 17.94
C GLN A 1040 38.44 -17.61 19.29
N CYS A 1041 38.64 -16.82 20.35
CA CYS A 1041 38.86 -17.31 21.71
C CYS A 1041 38.15 -16.46 22.77
N LYS A 1042 38.21 -16.90 24.04
CA LYS A 1042 37.59 -16.20 25.17
C LYS A 1042 38.13 -14.78 25.40
N ALA A 1043 39.40 -14.51 25.08
CA ALA A 1043 39.98 -13.17 25.22
C ALA A 1043 39.37 -12.15 24.24
N ASP A 1044 38.87 -12.60 23.07
CA ASP A 1044 38.10 -11.75 22.15
C ASP A 1044 36.75 -11.37 22.76
N TRP A 1045 36.05 -12.32 23.40
CA TRP A 1045 34.81 -12.04 24.14
C TRP A 1045 35.06 -11.02 25.25
N GLU A 1046 36.08 -11.23 26.08
CA GLU A 1046 36.47 -10.29 27.15
C GLU A 1046 36.81 -8.90 26.59
N THR A 1047 37.44 -8.83 25.41
CA THR A 1047 37.70 -7.56 24.70
C THR A 1047 36.41 -6.87 24.20
N ILE A 1048 35.44 -7.64 23.72
CA ILE A 1048 34.11 -7.12 23.30
C ILE A 1048 33.32 -6.62 24.53
N VAL A 1049 33.29 -7.40 25.61
CA VAL A 1049 32.62 -7.07 26.87
C VAL A 1049 33.20 -5.80 27.49
N ASN A 1050 34.53 -5.70 27.62
CA ASN A 1050 35.20 -4.52 28.16
C ASN A 1050 34.94 -3.24 27.34
N LYS A 1051 34.60 -3.38 26.05
CA LYS A 1051 34.38 -2.25 25.13
C LYS A 1051 32.92 -1.81 24.99
N TYR A 1052 31.97 -2.73 25.10
CA TYR A 1052 30.54 -2.45 24.85
C TYR A 1052 29.60 -2.79 26.02
N GLY A 1053 30.10 -3.48 27.04
CA GLY A 1053 29.32 -3.97 28.18
C GLY A 1053 28.65 -5.32 27.89
N GLU A 1054 28.72 -6.24 28.86
CA GLU A 1054 28.27 -7.63 28.71
C GLU A 1054 26.80 -7.75 28.30
N VAL A 1055 25.91 -7.00 28.96
CA VAL A 1055 24.46 -7.01 28.65
C VAL A 1055 24.19 -6.65 27.17
N ARG A 1056 24.95 -5.71 26.58
CA ARG A 1056 24.81 -5.36 25.16
C ARG A 1056 25.37 -6.45 24.25
N ALA A 1057 26.52 -7.03 24.60
CA ALA A 1057 27.13 -8.12 23.86
C ALA A 1057 26.22 -9.37 23.84
N LEU A 1058 25.67 -9.76 25.00
CA LEU A 1058 24.70 -10.85 25.14
C LEU A 1058 23.38 -10.57 24.42
N TRP A 1059 22.89 -9.32 24.42
CA TRP A 1059 21.69 -8.95 23.67
C TRP A 1059 21.90 -9.13 22.15
N VAL A 1060 23.04 -8.66 21.62
CA VAL A 1060 23.38 -8.86 20.20
C VAL A 1060 23.63 -10.33 19.88
N TRP A 1061 24.29 -11.09 20.77
CA TRP A 1061 24.42 -12.54 20.64
C TRP A 1061 23.06 -13.24 20.58
N ARG A 1062 22.09 -12.88 21.43
CA ARG A 1062 20.75 -13.48 21.44
C ARG A 1062 19.96 -13.14 20.17
N TRP A 1063 19.98 -11.88 19.73
CA TRP A 1063 19.07 -11.37 18.69
C TRP A 1063 19.64 -11.35 17.26
N HIS A 1064 20.97 -11.35 17.08
CA HIS A 1064 21.59 -11.21 15.75
C HIS A 1064 22.13 -12.54 15.18
N PHE A 1065 21.96 -13.65 15.91
CA PHE A 1065 22.49 -14.97 15.59
C PHE A 1065 21.44 -16.07 15.80
N ASN A 1066 21.46 -17.10 14.94
CA ASN A 1066 20.57 -18.25 15.02
C ASN A 1066 20.96 -19.23 16.14
N GLN A 1067 20.23 -20.34 16.33
CA GLN A 1067 20.49 -21.27 17.44
C GLN A 1067 21.85 -21.98 17.37
N SER A 1068 22.32 -22.39 16.18
CA SER A 1068 23.62 -23.05 16.03
C SER A 1068 24.78 -22.06 16.15
N GLU A 1069 24.69 -20.88 15.53
CA GLU A 1069 25.65 -19.78 15.72
C GLU A 1069 25.78 -19.41 17.21
N ARG A 1070 24.65 -19.28 17.93
CA ARG A 1070 24.64 -18.96 19.37
C ARG A 1070 25.33 -20.04 20.21
N GLN A 1071 25.10 -21.32 19.92
CA GLN A 1071 25.74 -22.42 20.65
C GLN A 1071 27.26 -22.46 20.41
N VAL A 1072 27.70 -22.21 19.18
CA VAL A 1072 29.13 -22.10 18.84
C VAL A 1072 29.78 -20.95 19.62
N LEU A 1073 29.19 -19.75 19.56
CA LEU A 1073 29.71 -18.58 20.27
C LEU A 1073 29.70 -18.80 21.80
N ALA A 1074 28.67 -19.45 22.36
CA ALA A 1074 28.62 -19.79 23.78
C ALA A 1074 29.79 -20.70 24.20
N ASN A 1075 30.15 -21.69 23.39
CA ASN A 1075 31.28 -22.58 23.67
C ASN A 1075 32.62 -21.82 23.69
N ILE A 1076 32.80 -20.82 22.82
CA ILE A 1076 33.99 -19.94 22.81
C ILE A 1076 33.98 -19.00 24.04
N ILE A 1077 32.83 -18.43 24.40
CA ILE A 1077 32.65 -17.52 25.55
C ILE A 1077 33.03 -18.19 26.88
N VAL A 1078 32.63 -19.45 27.09
CA VAL A 1078 33.02 -20.18 28.31
C VAL A 1078 34.46 -20.71 28.27
N GLY A 1079 35.07 -20.79 27.08
CA GLY A 1079 36.42 -21.32 26.87
C GLY A 1079 36.47 -22.83 26.57
N ASN A 1080 35.35 -23.44 26.18
CA ASN A 1080 35.25 -24.88 25.89
C ASN A 1080 35.69 -25.24 24.46
N CYS A 1081 35.86 -24.27 23.57
CA CYS A 1081 36.60 -24.46 22.32
C CYS A 1081 37.29 -23.16 21.86
N GLU A 1082 38.41 -23.34 21.15
CA GLU A 1082 38.90 -22.39 20.15
C GLU A 1082 38.42 -22.89 18.79
N GLN A 1083 37.89 -22.02 17.93
CA GLN A 1083 37.37 -22.46 16.62
C GLN A 1083 38.16 -21.89 15.45
N GLY A 1084 38.53 -22.77 14.52
CA GLY A 1084 38.77 -22.36 13.14
C GLY A 1084 37.50 -21.71 12.57
N LYS A 1085 37.69 -20.73 11.67
CA LYS A 1085 36.66 -19.81 11.15
C LYS A 1085 35.22 -20.35 11.11
N LEU A 1086 34.29 -19.48 11.53
CA LEU A 1086 32.89 -19.52 11.11
C LEU A 1086 32.78 -19.27 9.59
N ASP A 1087 33.05 -20.29 8.78
CA ASP A 1087 32.79 -20.30 7.35
C ASP A 1087 31.27 -20.46 7.12
N LEU A 1088 30.56 -19.35 7.26
CA LEU A 1088 29.14 -19.20 7.00
C LEU A 1088 28.90 -18.82 5.52
N TRP A 1089 28.01 -19.56 4.86
CA TRP A 1089 27.47 -19.23 3.54
C TRP A 1089 26.45 -18.08 3.61
#